data_AF-A0A1L5PHK4-F1
#
_entry.id   AF-A0A1L5PHK4-F1
#
_cell.length_a   1.000
_cell.length_b   1.000
_cell.length_c   1.000
_cell.angle_alpha   90.00
_cell.angle_beta   90.00
_cell.angle_gamma   90.00
#
_symmetry.space_group_name_H-M   'P 1'
#
loop_
_entity.id
_entity.type
_entity.pdbx_description
1 polymer ?
#
loop_
_entity_poly.entity_id
_entity_poly.type
_entity_poly.pdbx_seq_one_letter_code
_entity_poly.pdbx_strand_id
1 'polypeptide(L)'
;MRTSMTSIAAPVVRGLIGLSAMATILSVVPTGMSLRAVHAQELTVGEQSPQLDQLAPAEREITEDSLKYGSELALTRWRALRDDGKSRSFDAYFEIFREVARIESLDHATQIAGVDVRSRLAVVASELHRQMNAQGLSAHDAGMSALKALIDSSGQLSSTMDSDSFKVRYTLILDYVSGMDAAKLSLDLAKRLAQSKLNELALDIYVDFLPLYFDGLTSATDRQELMKLASANAGAVADPAVFRVLTDLLRMSPRAEKVELAQLVFEQIDVDVIRHARDTASDSVNLVLSAWVDAVERAHGVKAVGDIAALHERARLSLDTRAFELLTLAEKDEAIRNRLVSDAVTADIRDERPLVGYDRALNLALPPAVAVDSYLELIHSFSIAGYDNYVKVLVELVVGAVKSRQLQLSDGKVVALFRDIEIVNDSAFILAQGQDIPGAAKISQISALRADIRTIFSLPVDQPIEAKAIANGPAATKALHVAASLINGEIPNAAALSNLDSSSGDDVALLSQVATRLWQYAGRRELLAEFVRGGSDADLRQAVALGVTDFAGFRGTEGSGTDFVAAIGELLPSTSGEGQALLAASLGRVTEPAKLRGEALARYARYLAASGLSGAPLATAADAEKVAVDEANAIFGNVDVGTTRVKAISDYKARVGEFRRLAEARASVLDDKGWLNSATAPAKSVPDALDFGGTSTISDGRIALSSSKENSLPMAARPFMPNLLLGREANTSRIPVPPLREANEALADISKRGETRATRLIRFSSEHFDEIINLGVREYLYLNSESTVPRIIFVTRGVLTMSELIAQVRATDPDAISLDGSEVTLNVPLAVNDGASLVVSGQEIKSLKLNTRAGAFIVNSGNIYFDGVTVSSVDVTTGQPSYVYDHEKGIFFRPFILSWSGSETLAVDSRFVALGYAGGRTYGMSLSSGSTDTLARKVQAPAPTGYFINNSFENLYYGFYAFEAKDIVFVGNELVNGVIYGLDPHDRSKNLMMAYNTAYGTQKKHGIIISREVDDSFILGNLSFENHGSGIMLDRQSYGTIVYANDASRNEGDGFAAMESPCALVDSNMFYSNGRSGVKVRNSWDVHVEGNQIRQNKAAGIEAYIDNLKVAEQSEFRDFAEDPYYPIATVAARDNLLENNRVGLMTRGASEAIFYGNKFIDQLPRYVSGDLKSLGLDVVTRSMKTGVLVRSVCLPRIPVKKQCALAQNGIIIPQSLQPEFRADGASTNYCIDAAGSPQSAAFNAQQGE
;
A
#
# COMPACT_ATOMS: atom_id res chain seq x y z
N MET A 1 -43.18 -24.58 30.11
CA MET A 1 -44.46 -24.51 30.87
C MET A 1 -45.28 -23.31 30.39
N ARG A 2 -46.59 -23.28 30.66
CA ARG A 2 -47.45 -22.08 30.54
C ARG A 2 -47.21 -21.16 31.78
N THR A 3 -47.66 -19.90 31.96
CA THR A 3 -48.63 -19.00 31.28
C THR A 3 -48.46 -17.55 31.80
N SER A 4 -49.27 -16.58 31.32
CA SER A 4 -49.67 -15.29 31.97
C SER A 4 -48.67 -14.10 31.99
N MET A 5 -49.10 -12.83 31.84
CA MET A 5 -50.34 -12.26 31.28
C MET A 5 -50.21 -10.75 30.93
N THR A 6 -51.03 -10.30 29.97
CA THR A 6 -51.64 -8.95 29.71
C THR A 6 -51.44 -7.80 30.73
N SER A 7 -51.53 -6.50 30.38
CA SER A 7 -51.68 -5.71 29.12
C SER A 7 -51.42 -4.20 29.51
N ILE A 8 -51.64 -3.10 28.77
CA ILE A 8 -52.35 -2.63 27.54
C ILE A 8 -51.54 -1.38 27.01
N ALA A 9 -51.81 -0.63 25.92
CA ALA A 9 -52.87 -0.54 24.89
C ALA A 9 -52.29 0.06 23.56
N ALA A 10 -53.14 0.39 22.58
CA ALA A 10 -52.80 1.20 21.38
C ALA A 10 -54.03 1.96 20.84
N PRO A 11 -53.85 3.04 20.05
CA PRO A 11 -54.48 3.13 18.71
C PRO A 11 -53.60 3.90 17.66
N VAL A 12 -53.80 3.88 16.33
CA VAL A 12 -54.57 3.02 15.38
C VAL A 12 -53.96 3.24 13.98
N VAL A 13 -54.11 2.29 13.04
CA VAL A 13 -53.52 2.34 11.68
C VAL A 13 -54.57 2.50 10.57
N ARG A 14 -54.19 3.23 9.50
CA ARG A 14 -54.61 3.02 8.09
C ARG A 14 -53.37 3.24 7.20
N GLY A 15 -53.14 2.56 6.08
CA GLY A 15 -53.98 1.65 5.28
C GLY A 15 -54.05 2.14 3.82
N LEU A 16 -53.02 1.95 2.97
CA LEU A 16 -52.58 0.70 2.28
C LEU A 16 -53.43 0.42 1.02
N ILE A 17 -52.79 0.38 -0.18
CA ILE A 17 -53.10 -0.37 -1.44
C ILE A 17 -52.34 0.27 -2.62
N GLY A 18 -51.96 -0.53 -3.63
CA GLY A 18 -51.38 -0.09 -4.91
C GLY A 18 -51.86 -0.98 -6.09
N LEU A 19 -50.99 -1.20 -7.09
CA LEU A 19 -51.09 -2.12 -8.26
C LEU A 19 -51.42 -1.52 -9.66
N SER A 20 -50.37 -1.48 -10.50
CA SER A 20 -50.25 -2.21 -11.79
C SER A 20 -50.81 -1.69 -13.13
N ALA A 21 -49.98 -1.90 -14.17
CA ALA A 21 -50.22 -1.91 -15.64
C ALA A 21 -50.55 -0.55 -16.32
N MET A 22 -50.16 -0.27 -17.57
CA MET A 22 -49.76 -1.15 -18.70
C MET A 22 -48.68 -0.50 -19.62
N ALA A 23 -48.32 -1.13 -20.76
CA ALA A 23 -47.23 -0.69 -21.66
C ALA A 23 -47.66 -0.53 -23.14
N THR A 24 -46.73 -0.03 -23.99
CA THR A 24 -46.85 0.33 -25.43
C THR A 24 -47.65 1.63 -25.67
N ILE A 25 -47.33 2.51 -26.63
CA ILE A 25 -46.83 2.36 -28.02
C ILE A 25 -45.67 3.33 -28.35
N LEU A 26 -44.96 3.08 -29.45
CA LEU A 26 -43.78 3.83 -29.97
C LEU A 26 -44.15 4.71 -31.19
N SER A 27 -43.29 5.69 -31.54
CA SER A 27 -43.49 6.78 -32.54
C SER A 27 -44.44 7.89 -32.07
N VAL A 28 -44.27 9.17 -32.43
CA VAL A 28 -43.59 9.79 -33.59
C VAL A 28 -42.55 10.85 -33.17
N VAL A 29 -41.49 11.00 -33.98
CA VAL A 29 -40.46 12.07 -33.94
C VAL A 29 -40.70 12.99 -35.14
N PRO A 30 -40.76 14.34 -34.96
CA PRO A 30 -39.57 15.14 -35.31
C PRO A 30 -39.30 16.41 -34.47
N THR A 31 -38.00 16.70 -34.33
CA THR A 31 -37.35 18.03 -34.25
C THR A 31 -37.93 19.12 -33.33
N GLY A 32 -37.26 19.38 -32.20
CA GLY A 32 -37.54 20.53 -31.34
C GLY A 32 -36.66 20.60 -30.09
N MET A 33 -35.32 20.65 -30.24
CA MET A 33 -34.42 20.79 -29.09
C MET A 33 -34.54 22.19 -28.46
N SER A 34 -35.24 22.27 -27.33
CA SER A 34 -34.99 23.31 -26.33
C SER A 34 -34.06 22.73 -25.26
N LEU A 35 -32.86 23.28 -25.14
CA LEU A 35 -31.94 22.95 -24.05
C LEU A 35 -32.52 23.52 -22.75
N ARG A 36 -32.94 22.64 -21.83
CA ARG A 36 -33.15 23.06 -20.43
C ARG A 36 -31.81 23.51 -19.87
N ALA A 37 -31.78 24.70 -19.26
CA ALA A 37 -30.56 25.25 -18.66
C ALA A 37 -30.01 24.28 -17.61
N VAL A 38 -28.81 23.75 -17.86
CA VAL A 38 -28.05 23.01 -16.87
C VAL A 38 -27.61 24.00 -15.81
N HIS A 39 -28.22 23.94 -14.63
CA HIS A 39 -27.84 24.76 -13.50
C HIS A 39 -26.45 24.31 -13.03
N ALA A 40 -25.41 25.01 -13.49
CA ALA A 40 -24.09 24.95 -12.87
C ALA A 40 -24.25 25.48 -11.44
N GLN A 41 -24.00 24.64 -10.44
CA GLN A 41 -24.28 24.98 -9.05
C GLN A 41 -23.23 26.00 -8.56
N GLU A 42 -23.69 27.24 -8.37
CA GLU A 42 -22.86 28.43 -8.23
C GLU A 42 -21.96 28.45 -6.97
N LEU A 43 -20.92 29.29 -7.03
CA LEU A 43 -20.24 29.91 -5.88
C LEU A 43 -21.15 30.95 -5.19
N THR A 44 -22.39 30.60 -4.86
CA THR A 44 -23.29 31.49 -4.11
C THR A 44 -22.88 31.56 -2.66
N VAL A 45 -22.39 32.74 -2.23
CA VAL A 45 -22.49 33.19 -0.84
C VAL A 45 -23.97 33.33 -0.52
N GLY A 46 -24.56 32.29 0.05
CA GLY A 46 -25.99 32.19 0.38
C GLY A 46 -26.39 32.97 1.64
N GLU A 47 -25.78 34.13 1.88
CA GLU A 47 -25.89 34.88 3.13
C GLU A 47 -26.52 36.27 2.90
N GLN A 48 -27.22 36.76 3.92
CA GLN A 48 -28.37 37.64 3.74
C GLN A 48 -27.99 39.12 3.63
N SER A 49 -27.51 39.55 2.46
CA SER A 49 -27.42 40.97 2.11
C SER A 49 -28.78 41.50 1.58
N PRO A 50 -29.49 42.40 2.30
CA PRO A 50 -30.81 42.91 1.87
C PRO A 50 -30.78 43.87 0.67
N GLN A 51 -29.64 43.95 -0.04
CA GLN A 51 -29.40 44.83 -1.17
C GLN A 51 -29.29 44.07 -2.51
N LEU A 52 -29.27 42.73 -2.49
CA LEU A 52 -29.17 41.89 -3.69
C LEU A 52 -30.47 41.76 -4.49
N ASP A 53 -31.62 42.14 -3.92
CA ASP A 53 -32.94 42.11 -4.58
C ASP A 53 -33.13 43.21 -5.66
N GLN A 54 -32.09 43.99 -5.98
CA GLN A 54 -32.10 45.03 -7.02
C GLN A 54 -31.33 44.66 -8.29
N LEU A 55 -30.75 43.46 -8.37
CA LEU A 55 -30.06 42.93 -9.55
C LEU A 55 -30.92 41.91 -10.31
N ALA A 56 -30.76 41.85 -11.63
CA ALA A 56 -31.63 41.11 -12.54
C ALA A 56 -31.30 39.61 -12.59
N PRO A 57 -32.30 38.71 -12.76
CA PRO A 57 -32.07 37.26 -12.79
C PRO A 57 -31.07 36.77 -13.85
N ALA A 58 -30.88 37.52 -14.94
CA ALA A 58 -29.94 37.18 -16.01
C ALA A 58 -28.46 37.38 -15.65
N GLU A 59 -28.16 38.06 -14.54
CA GLU A 59 -26.78 38.33 -14.09
C GLU A 59 -26.16 37.13 -13.34
N ARG A 60 -26.93 36.05 -13.07
CA ARG A 60 -26.49 34.88 -12.28
C ARG A 60 -26.05 33.67 -13.12
N GLU A 61 -26.68 33.43 -14.29
CA GLU A 61 -26.27 32.32 -15.16
C GLU A 61 -25.02 32.68 -16.00
N ILE A 62 -24.04 31.78 -16.08
CA ILE A 62 -22.85 31.95 -16.95
C ILE A 62 -23.27 31.72 -18.40
N THR A 63 -23.46 32.81 -19.15
CA THR A 63 -23.91 32.81 -20.55
C THR A 63 -23.04 33.72 -21.39
N GLU A 64 -23.10 33.58 -22.72
CA GLU A 64 -22.38 34.45 -23.65
C GLU A 64 -22.75 35.94 -23.44
N ASP A 65 -24.00 36.23 -23.11
CA ASP A 65 -24.47 37.60 -22.93
C ASP A 65 -24.20 38.15 -21.52
N SER A 66 -24.22 37.31 -20.46
CA SER A 66 -23.83 37.75 -19.10
C SER A 66 -22.32 37.93 -18.93
N LEU A 67 -21.50 37.27 -19.77
CA LEU A 67 -20.06 37.55 -19.88
C LEU A 67 -19.80 38.88 -20.60
N LYS A 68 -20.45 39.13 -21.75
CA LYS A 68 -20.34 40.41 -22.48
C LYS A 68 -20.79 41.59 -21.63
N TYR A 69 -21.98 41.49 -21.03
CA TYR A 69 -22.53 42.54 -20.16
C TYR A 69 -21.65 42.79 -18.95
N GLY A 70 -21.13 41.74 -18.30
CA GLY A 70 -20.16 41.86 -17.21
C GLY A 70 -18.89 42.61 -17.63
N SER A 71 -18.33 42.30 -18.81
CA SER A 71 -17.17 43.00 -19.38
C SER A 71 -17.46 44.47 -19.71
N GLU A 72 -18.58 44.77 -20.37
CA GLU A 72 -18.98 46.16 -20.70
C GLU A 72 -19.22 46.99 -19.43
N LEU A 73 -19.85 46.41 -18.41
CA LEU A 73 -20.09 47.03 -17.11
C LEU A 73 -18.78 47.27 -16.34
N ALA A 74 -17.90 46.28 -16.28
CA ALA A 74 -16.59 46.38 -15.65
C ALA A 74 -15.73 47.46 -16.31
N LEU A 75 -15.64 47.47 -17.64
CA LEU A 75 -14.94 48.50 -18.41
C LEU A 75 -15.52 49.91 -18.21
N THR A 76 -16.85 50.02 -18.16
CA THR A 76 -17.51 51.31 -17.94
C THR A 76 -17.23 51.85 -16.53
N ARG A 77 -17.34 51.01 -15.50
CA ARG A 77 -17.00 51.36 -14.11
C ARG A 77 -15.51 51.71 -13.97
N TRP A 78 -14.61 50.93 -14.60
CA TRP A 78 -13.17 51.16 -14.55
C TRP A 78 -12.75 52.52 -15.13
N ARG A 79 -13.33 52.92 -16.27
CA ARG A 79 -13.14 54.26 -16.85
C ARG A 79 -13.63 55.35 -15.89
N ALA A 80 -14.85 55.21 -15.37
CA ALA A 80 -15.44 56.20 -14.46
C ALA A 80 -14.59 56.44 -13.19
N LEU A 81 -14.02 55.38 -12.60
CA LEU A 81 -13.13 55.50 -11.44
C LEU A 81 -11.77 56.12 -11.77
N ARG A 82 -11.33 56.12 -13.04
CA ARG A 82 -10.14 56.89 -13.45
C ARG A 82 -10.45 58.38 -13.51
N ASP A 83 -11.63 58.75 -14.00
CA ASP A 83 -12.02 60.14 -14.26
C ASP A 83 -12.50 60.91 -13.00
N ASP A 84 -13.17 60.23 -12.04
CA ASP A 84 -13.54 60.82 -10.74
C ASP A 84 -12.73 60.21 -9.58
N GLY A 85 -12.06 61.08 -8.82
CA GLY A 85 -11.31 60.70 -7.62
C GLY A 85 -12.18 60.44 -6.38
N LYS A 86 -13.46 60.86 -6.36
CA LYS A 86 -14.33 60.79 -5.17
C LYS A 86 -15.17 59.51 -5.08
N SER A 87 -15.40 58.84 -6.20
CA SER A 87 -16.11 57.54 -6.26
C SER A 87 -15.18 56.32 -6.07
N ARG A 88 -13.86 56.54 -5.92
CA ARG A 88 -12.88 55.49 -5.63
C ARG A 88 -13.07 54.94 -4.21
N SER A 89 -13.54 53.71 -4.11
CA SER A 89 -13.66 52.96 -2.87
C SER A 89 -13.25 51.50 -3.05
N PHE A 90 -13.04 50.78 -1.96
CA PHE A 90 -12.79 49.33 -1.98
C PHE A 90 -13.89 48.58 -2.75
N ASP A 91 -15.15 48.77 -2.38
CA ASP A 91 -16.29 48.08 -3.02
C ASP A 91 -16.42 48.40 -4.51
N ALA A 92 -16.16 49.66 -4.92
CA ALA A 92 -16.26 50.06 -6.32
C ALA A 92 -15.20 49.37 -7.21
N TYR A 93 -14.01 49.10 -6.68
CA TYR A 93 -12.99 48.31 -7.37
C TYR A 93 -13.19 46.79 -7.19
N PHE A 94 -13.66 46.32 -6.03
CA PHE A 94 -13.97 44.90 -5.79
C PHE A 94 -15.06 44.37 -6.74
N GLU A 95 -16.11 45.15 -6.97
CA GLU A 95 -17.16 44.80 -7.94
C GLU A 95 -16.66 44.72 -9.38
N ILE A 96 -15.59 45.44 -9.74
CA ILE A 96 -14.90 45.29 -11.03
C ILE A 96 -14.05 44.02 -11.02
N PHE A 97 -13.25 43.83 -9.97
CA PHE A 97 -12.40 42.65 -9.78
C PHE A 97 -13.19 41.34 -9.91
N ARG A 98 -14.32 41.20 -9.22
CA ARG A 98 -15.13 39.97 -9.25
C ARG A 98 -15.56 39.59 -10.67
N GLU A 99 -16.06 40.54 -11.45
CA GLU A 99 -16.53 40.25 -12.82
C GLU A 99 -15.39 39.97 -13.79
N VAL A 100 -14.25 40.65 -13.66
CA VAL A 100 -13.09 40.39 -14.52
C VAL A 100 -12.43 39.06 -14.16
N ALA A 101 -12.26 38.74 -12.87
CA ALA A 101 -11.73 37.46 -12.41
C ALA A 101 -12.61 36.28 -12.82
N ARG A 102 -13.94 36.45 -12.85
CA ARG A 102 -14.91 35.47 -13.37
C ARG A 102 -14.67 35.17 -14.87
N ILE A 103 -14.31 36.17 -15.67
CA ILE A 103 -14.03 36.03 -17.10
C ILE A 103 -12.64 35.41 -17.32
N GLU A 104 -11.61 35.91 -16.64
CA GLU A 104 -10.22 35.43 -16.75
C GLU A 104 -10.07 33.97 -16.30
N SER A 105 -10.74 33.57 -15.21
CA SER A 105 -10.74 32.18 -14.73
C SER A 105 -11.37 31.21 -15.74
N LEU A 106 -12.40 31.66 -16.47
CA LEU A 106 -13.08 30.85 -17.49
C LEU A 106 -12.25 30.70 -18.76
N ASP A 107 -11.44 31.70 -19.14
CA ASP A 107 -10.42 31.59 -20.18
C ASP A 107 -9.33 30.59 -19.75
N HIS A 108 -8.71 30.80 -18.58
CA HIS A 108 -7.63 29.95 -18.06
C HIS A 108 -8.03 28.47 -17.94
N ALA A 109 -9.22 28.18 -17.40
CA ALA A 109 -9.72 26.80 -17.26
C ALA A 109 -9.81 26.05 -18.60
N THR A 110 -9.92 26.77 -19.73
CA THR A 110 -10.03 26.18 -21.08
C THR A 110 -8.69 25.99 -21.78
N GLN A 111 -7.60 26.49 -21.18
CA GLN A 111 -6.22 26.27 -21.62
C GLN A 111 -5.59 25.03 -20.93
N ILE A 112 -6.22 24.53 -19.86
CA ILE A 112 -5.85 23.29 -19.18
C ILE A 112 -6.42 22.07 -19.94
N ALA A 113 -5.62 21.02 -20.10
CA ALA A 113 -5.95 19.86 -20.91
C ALA A 113 -7.10 19.01 -20.33
N GLY A 114 -8.33 19.22 -20.83
CA GLY A 114 -9.49 18.39 -20.49
C GLY A 114 -10.85 19.04 -20.79
N VAL A 115 -10.92 20.38 -20.79
CA VAL A 115 -12.13 21.12 -21.14
C VAL A 115 -12.32 21.15 -22.66
N ASP A 116 -13.57 21.03 -23.15
CA ASP A 116 -13.84 21.14 -24.59
C ASP A 116 -13.65 22.59 -25.06
N VAL A 117 -12.51 22.85 -25.70
CA VAL A 117 -12.12 24.14 -26.30
C VAL A 117 -13.09 24.60 -27.41
N ARG A 118 -14.04 23.75 -27.83
CA ARG A 118 -15.16 24.13 -28.73
C ARG A 118 -16.32 24.80 -27.99
N SER A 119 -16.25 24.89 -26.65
CA SER A 119 -17.20 25.65 -25.85
C SER A 119 -17.23 27.11 -26.30
N ARG A 120 -18.41 27.55 -26.77
CA ARG A 120 -18.60 28.92 -27.23
C ARG A 120 -18.39 29.97 -26.12
N LEU A 121 -18.59 29.57 -24.85
CA LEU A 121 -18.30 30.40 -23.67
C LEU A 121 -16.78 30.63 -23.50
N ALA A 122 -15.94 29.63 -23.78
CA ALA A 122 -14.49 29.75 -23.70
C ALA A 122 -13.95 30.79 -24.70
N VAL A 123 -14.39 30.68 -25.96
CA VAL A 123 -14.02 31.60 -27.04
C VAL A 123 -14.46 33.03 -26.72
N VAL A 124 -15.65 33.21 -26.12
CA VAL A 124 -16.15 34.52 -25.69
C VAL A 124 -15.33 35.07 -24.51
N ALA A 125 -15.02 34.25 -23.50
CA ALA A 125 -14.20 34.68 -22.36
C ALA A 125 -12.80 35.14 -22.81
N SER A 126 -12.14 34.36 -23.67
CA SER A 126 -10.79 34.67 -24.20
C SER A 126 -10.76 35.89 -25.14
N GLU A 127 -11.87 36.20 -25.83
CA GLU A 127 -12.01 37.45 -26.58
C GLU A 127 -12.23 38.65 -25.64
N LEU A 128 -13.13 38.54 -24.66
CA LEU A 128 -13.40 39.61 -23.69
C LEU A 128 -12.19 39.93 -22.81
N HIS A 129 -11.44 38.92 -22.35
CA HIS A 129 -10.20 39.08 -21.61
C HIS A 129 -9.17 39.89 -22.41
N ARG A 130 -8.98 39.59 -23.70
CA ARG A 130 -8.11 40.38 -24.59
C ARG A 130 -8.62 41.82 -24.80
N GLN A 131 -9.94 42.03 -24.89
CA GLN A 131 -10.53 43.37 -25.03
C GLN A 131 -10.42 44.22 -23.74
N MET A 132 -10.42 43.59 -22.56
CA MET A 132 -10.22 44.26 -21.28
C MET A 132 -8.73 44.63 -21.07
N ASN A 133 -7.82 43.68 -21.30
CA ASN A 133 -6.37 43.94 -21.24
C ASN A 133 -5.93 45.03 -22.22
N ALA A 134 -6.50 45.08 -23.44
CA ALA A 134 -6.24 46.14 -24.42
C ALA A 134 -6.64 47.56 -23.95
N GLN A 135 -7.39 47.68 -22.86
CA GLN A 135 -7.80 48.94 -22.25
C GLN A 135 -7.14 49.19 -20.87
N GLY A 136 -6.20 48.32 -20.47
CA GLY A 136 -5.58 48.34 -19.16
C GLY A 136 -6.56 48.05 -18.04
N LEU A 137 -7.42 47.03 -18.23
CA LEU A 137 -8.22 46.41 -17.19
C LEU A 137 -7.89 44.91 -17.15
N SER A 138 -7.28 44.47 -16.06
CA SER A 138 -7.18 43.08 -15.65
C SER A 138 -7.79 42.89 -14.25
N ALA A 139 -8.10 41.67 -13.86
CA ALA A 139 -8.52 41.36 -12.49
C ALA A 139 -7.42 41.74 -11.50
N HIS A 140 -6.15 41.49 -11.85
CA HIS A 140 -5.00 41.90 -11.05
C HIS A 140 -5.01 43.42 -10.77
N ASP A 141 -5.13 44.26 -11.80
CA ASP A 141 -5.12 45.73 -11.64
C ASP A 141 -6.32 46.24 -10.85
N ALA A 142 -7.50 45.63 -11.03
CA ALA A 142 -8.71 45.96 -10.29
C ALA A 142 -8.58 45.59 -8.79
N GLY A 143 -8.11 44.37 -8.49
CA GLY A 143 -7.87 43.90 -7.12
C GLY A 143 -6.81 44.73 -6.39
N MET A 144 -5.68 45.00 -7.05
CA MET A 144 -4.62 45.86 -6.52
C MET A 144 -5.09 47.31 -6.28
N SER A 145 -6.04 47.80 -7.09
CA SER A 145 -6.67 49.12 -6.87
C SER A 145 -7.66 49.11 -5.70
N ALA A 146 -8.40 48.02 -5.50
CA ALA A 146 -9.28 47.83 -4.35
C ALA A 146 -8.48 47.83 -3.04
N LEU A 147 -7.40 47.04 -2.97
CA LEU A 147 -6.53 46.97 -1.79
C LEU A 147 -5.92 48.34 -1.44
N LYS A 148 -5.43 49.09 -2.43
CA LYS A 148 -4.94 50.47 -2.22
C LYS A 148 -6.04 51.39 -1.67
N ALA A 149 -7.24 51.40 -2.28
CA ALA A 149 -8.37 52.20 -1.80
C ALA A 149 -8.84 51.82 -0.38
N LEU A 150 -8.69 50.55 0.01
CA LEU A 150 -8.94 50.07 1.38
C LEU A 150 -7.86 50.59 2.36
N ILE A 151 -6.58 50.48 2.00
CA ILE A 151 -5.45 50.92 2.83
C ILE A 151 -5.45 52.44 3.02
N ASP A 152 -5.77 53.22 1.99
CA ASP A 152 -5.82 54.70 2.03
C ASP A 152 -7.06 55.27 2.77
N SER A 153 -8.09 54.45 3.05
CA SER A 153 -9.38 54.93 3.57
C SER A 153 -9.28 55.57 4.97
N SER A 154 -9.56 56.86 5.10
CA SER A 154 -9.19 57.67 6.30
C SER A 154 -9.97 57.41 7.61
N GLY A 155 -10.79 56.36 7.68
CA GLY A 155 -11.52 55.95 8.90
C GLY A 155 -10.83 54.84 9.69
N GLN A 156 -11.37 54.53 10.88
CA GLN A 156 -11.28 53.16 11.40
C GLN A 156 -12.09 52.24 10.47
N LEU A 157 -11.66 50.99 10.28
CA LEU A 157 -12.54 49.98 9.67
C LEU A 157 -13.76 49.80 10.59
N SER A 158 -14.91 50.26 10.12
CA SER A 158 -16.07 50.53 10.98
C SER A 158 -16.77 49.26 11.45
N SER A 159 -17.25 49.27 12.69
CA SER A 159 -18.09 48.22 13.31
C SER A 159 -19.52 48.14 12.73
N THR A 160 -19.64 48.41 11.43
CA THR A 160 -20.88 48.42 10.63
C THR A 160 -20.70 47.65 9.32
N MET A 161 -19.48 47.22 8.98
CA MET A 161 -19.28 46.16 8.01
C MET A 161 -19.53 44.82 8.70
N ASP A 162 -20.21 43.92 7.99
CA ASP A 162 -20.21 42.50 8.37
C ASP A 162 -18.78 41.97 8.25
N SER A 163 -18.29 41.36 9.35
CA SER A 163 -16.94 40.80 9.47
C SER A 163 -16.65 39.79 8.36
N ASP A 164 -17.62 38.93 8.08
CA ASP A 164 -17.36 37.71 7.33
C ASP A 164 -17.49 37.98 5.83
N SER A 165 -18.51 38.75 5.41
CA SER A 165 -18.54 39.40 4.09
C SER A 165 -17.29 40.27 3.84
N PHE A 166 -16.76 40.98 4.84
CA PHE A 166 -15.55 41.79 4.64
C PHE A 166 -14.31 40.91 4.45
N LYS A 167 -14.14 39.87 5.27
CA LYS A 167 -13.05 38.88 5.13
C LYS A 167 -13.06 38.25 3.74
N VAL A 168 -14.19 37.67 3.34
CA VAL A 168 -14.35 36.98 2.04
C VAL A 168 -13.95 37.89 0.87
N ARG A 169 -14.30 39.19 0.88
CA ARG A 169 -13.95 40.12 -0.21
C ARG A 169 -12.45 40.36 -0.33
N TYR A 170 -11.73 40.60 0.77
CA TYR A 170 -10.29 40.84 0.66
C TYR A 170 -9.53 39.52 0.40
N THR A 171 -9.93 38.41 1.01
CA THR A 171 -9.41 37.05 0.76
C THR A 171 -9.48 36.70 -0.73
N LEU A 172 -10.63 36.91 -1.38
CA LEU A 172 -10.80 36.64 -2.81
C LEU A 172 -9.84 37.44 -3.71
N ILE A 173 -9.45 38.65 -3.32
CA ILE A 173 -8.40 39.40 -4.05
C ILE A 173 -7.03 38.76 -3.78
N LEU A 174 -6.68 38.53 -2.51
CA LEU A 174 -5.36 38.06 -2.11
C LEU A 174 -5.02 36.63 -2.58
N ASP A 175 -6.01 35.73 -2.74
CA ASP A 175 -5.79 34.41 -3.37
C ASP A 175 -5.62 34.51 -4.91
N TYR A 176 -5.95 35.66 -5.54
CA TYR A 176 -5.90 35.86 -7.00
C TYR A 176 -4.68 36.66 -7.48
N VAL A 177 -4.26 37.68 -6.72
CA VAL A 177 -3.07 38.49 -7.05
C VAL A 177 -1.78 37.76 -6.64
N SER A 178 -0.64 38.14 -7.21
CA SER A 178 0.66 37.52 -6.87
C SER A 178 1.83 38.49 -7.09
N GLY A 179 3.03 38.07 -6.68
CA GLY A 179 4.25 38.87 -6.81
C GLY A 179 4.44 39.95 -5.74
N MET A 180 5.57 40.64 -5.81
CA MET A 180 6.09 41.45 -4.71
C MET A 180 5.22 42.67 -4.35
N ASP A 181 4.55 43.29 -5.32
CA ASP A 181 3.65 44.41 -5.06
C ASP A 181 2.36 43.98 -4.33
N ALA A 182 1.83 42.80 -4.62
CA ALA A 182 0.69 42.24 -3.90
C ALA A 182 1.07 41.91 -2.44
N ALA A 183 2.26 41.35 -2.24
CA ALA A 183 2.79 41.03 -0.93
C ALA A 183 3.08 42.29 -0.07
N LYS A 184 3.44 43.42 -0.68
CA LYS A 184 3.52 44.73 0.00
C LYS A 184 2.16 45.18 0.51
N LEU A 185 1.14 45.19 -0.35
CA LEU A 185 -0.21 45.64 0.03
C LEU A 185 -0.85 44.72 1.08
N SER A 186 -0.62 43.41 1.02
CA SER A 186 -1.14 42.48 2.02
C SER A 186 -0.55 42.75 3.40
N LEU A 187 0.78 42.95 3.50
CA LEU A 187 1.46 43.29 4.75
C LEU A 187 1.05 44.66 5.31
N ASP A 188 0.82 45.67 4.46
CA ASP A 188 0.29 46.97 4.90
C ASP A 188 -1.19 46.89 5.34
N LEU A 189 -2.01 46.05 4.68
CA LEU A 189 -3.38 45.76 5.12
C LEU A 189 -3.38 45.05 6.48
N ALA A 190 -2.54 44.03 6.69
CA ALA A 190 -2.41 43.33 7.96
C ALA A 190 -2.02 44.28 9.11
N LYS A 191 -1.02 45.14 8.86
CA LYS A 191 -0.61 46.21 9.79
C LYS A 191 -1.77 47.15 10.14
N ARG A 192 -2.60 47.51 9.15
CA ARG A 192 -3.74 48.42 9.32
C ARG A 192 -4.93 47.78 10.03
N LEU A 193 -5.14 46.47 9.83
CA LEU A 193 -6.12 45.66 10.56
C LEU A 193 -5.72 45.54 12.04
N ALA A 194 -4.45 45.24 12.34
CA ALA A 194 -3.94 45.19 13.71
C ALA A 194 -4.02 46.56 14.42
N GLN A 195 -3.69 47.66 13.73
CA GLN A 195 -3.92 49.02 14.25
C GLN A 195 -5.40 49.32 14.53
N SER A 196 -6.31 48.65 13.83
CA SER A 196 -7.77 48.72 14.04
C SER A 196 -8.28 47.71 15.08
N LYS A 197 -7.39 46.95 15.73
CA LYS A 197 -7.67 45.83 16.66
C LYS A 197 -8.37 44.61 16.04
N LEU A 198 -8.31 44.48 14.72
CA LEU A 198 -8.83 43.33 13.97
C LEU A 198 -7.71 42.27 13.83
N ASN A 199 -7.19 41.81 14.97
CA ASN A 199 -5.96 41.02 15.01
C ASN A 199 -6.09 39.65 14.33
N GLU A 200 -7.25 39.00 14.38
CA GLU A 200 -7.50 37.74 13.67
C GLU A 200 -7.38 37.94 12.15
N LEU A 201 -8.00 38.99 11.60
CA LEU A 201 -7.90 39.34 10.17
C LEU A 201 -6.47 39.77 9.78
N ALA A 202 -5.71 40.36 10.70
CA ALA A 202 -4.30 40.66 10.49
C ALA A 202 -3.43 39.39 10.47
N LEU A 203 -3.78 38.39 11.30
CA LEU A 203 -3.09 37.11 11.36
C LEU A 203 -3.41 36.23 10.14
N ASP A 204 -4.67 36.19 9.71
CA ASP A 204 -5.11 35.50 8.49
C ASP A 204 -4.19 35.84 7.30
N ILE A 205 -3.82 37.12 7.15
CA ILE A 205 -2.94 37.56 6.05
C ILE A 205 -1.55 36.91 6.09
N TYR A 206 -0.97 36.73 7.28
CA TYR A 206 0.30 36.02 7.44
C TYR A 206 0.13 34.51 7.22
N VAL A 207 -0.91 33.91 7.79
CA VAL A 207 -1.14 32.45 7.76
C VAL A 207 -1.48 31.97 6.36
N ASP A 208 -2.42 32.63 5.68
CA ASP A 208 -3.05 32.12 4.46
C ASP A 208 -2.36 32.56 3.16
N PHE A 209 -1.64 33.68 3.14
CA PHE A 209 -1.16 34.30 1.89
C PHE A 209 0.35 34.58 1.86
N LEU A 210 1.00 34.87 3.00
CA LEU A 210 2.43 35.15 3.00
C LEU A 210 3.27 33.96 2.48
N PRO A 211 2.96 32.67 2.78
CA PRO A 211 3.58 31.53 2.13
C PRO A 211 3.32 31.46 0.63
N LEU A 212 2.08 31.71 0.18
CA LEU A 212 1.70 31.69 -1.23
C LEU A 212 2.44 32.77 -2.04
N TYR A 213 2.59 33.97 -1.49
CA TYR A 213 3.41 35.01 -2.12
C TYR A 213 4.88 34.63 -2.16
N PHE A 214 5.44 34.11 -1.06
CA PHE A 214 6.85 33.69 -1.00
C PHE A 214 7.17 32.57 -2.00
N ASP A 215 6.28 31.57 -2.14
CA ASP A 215 6.36 30.49 -3.14
C ASP A 215 6.43 31.03 -4.58
N GLY A 216 5.67 32.10 -4.87
CA GLY A 216 5.64 32.76 -6.17
C GLY A 216 6.83 33.69 -6.47
N LEU A 217 7.71 33.98 -5.51
CA LEU A 217 8.86 34.88 -5.73
C LEU A 217 10.07 34.11 -6.27
N THR A 218 10.41 34.35 -7.54
CA THR A 218 11.61 33.78 -8.18
C THR A 218 12.90 34.53 -7.85
N SER A 219 12.82 35.82 -7.55
CA SER A 219 13.96 36.72 -7.26
C SER A 219 14.38 36.65 -5.78
N ALA A 220 15.69 36.49 -5.54
CA ALA A 220 16.29 36.56 -4.21
C ALA A 220 16.12 37.94 -3.56
N THR A 221 16.22 39.02 -4.34
CA THR A 221 16.02 40.39 -3.86
C THR A 221 14.58 40.62 -3.41
N ASP A 222 13.62 40.02 -4.10
CA ASP A 222 12.20 40.13 -3.74
C ASP A 222 11.93 39.32 -2.47
N ARG A 223 12.50 38.11 -2.33
CA ARG A 223 12.44 37.31 -1.09
C ARG A 223 13.06 38.06 0.11
N GLN A 224 14.20 38.73 -0.09
CA GLN A 224 14.82 39.59 0.92
C GLN A 224 13.90 40.78 1.30
N GLU A 225 13.32 41.48 0.32
CA GLU A 225 12.39 42.58 0.59
C GLU A 225 11.13 42.10 1.34
N LEU A 226 10.58 40.94 0.96
CA LEU A 226 9.41 40.35 1.61
C LEU A 226 9.68 39.94 3.05
N MET A 227 10.76 39.20 3.30
CA MET A 227 11.12 38.77 4.65
C MET A 227 11.45 39.96 5.56
N LYS A 228 12.05 41.03 5.02
CA LYS A 228 12.28 42.28 5.74
C LYS A 228 10.98 43.01 6.11
N LEU A 229 10.04 43.14 5.17
CA LEU A 229 8.76 43.81 5.42
C LEU A 229 7.88 43.02 6.39
N ALA A 230 7.83 41.69 6.25
CA ALA A 230 7.05 40.82 7.13
C ALA A 230 7.60 40.80 8.56
N SER A 231 8.93 40.70 8.73
CA SER A 231 9.56 40.74 10.06
C SER A 231 9.42 42.11 10.74
N ALA A 232 9.56 43.22 10.00
CA ALA A 232 9.32 44.56 10.52
C ALA A 232 7.85 44.85 10.88
N ASN A 233 6.89 44.25 10.17
CA ASN A 233 5.46 44.36 10.51
C ASN A 233 4.99 43.36 11.59
N ALA A 234 5.74 42.30 11.87
CA ALA A 234 5.37 41.30 12.87
C ALA A 234 5.11 41.90 14.26
N GLY A 235 5.91 42.88 14.68
CA GLY A 235 5.73 43.59 15.96
C GLY A 235 4.49 44.47 16.05
N ALA A 236 3.81 44.76 14.93
CA ALA A 236 2.52 45.46 14.92
C ALA A 236 1.33 44.50 15.10
N VAL A 237 1.48 43.22 14.75
CA VAL A 237 0.48 42.16 14.96
C VAL A 237 0.66 41.48 16.33
N ALA A 238 1.93 41.28 16.73
CA ALA A 238 2.37 40.70 18.01
C ALA A 238 1.83 39.29 18.33
N ASP A 239 1.34 38.55 17.33
CA ASP A 239 0.77 37.20 17.53
C ASP A 239 1.84 36.09 17.42
N PRO A 240 1.85 35.10 18.34
CA PRO A 240 2.67 33.89 18.27
C PRO A 240 2.74 33.17 16.91
N ALA A 241 1.65 33.14 16.15
CA ALA A 241 1.55 32.44 14.88
C ALA A 241 2.32 33.15 13.74
N VAL A 242 2.46 34.48 13.79
CA VAL A 242 3.30 35.23 12.83
C VAL A 242 4.75 34.74 12.89
N PHE A 243 5.29 34.51 14.09
CA PHE A 243 6.64 33.98 14.26
C PHE A 243 6.77 32.53 13.77
N ARG A 244 5.72 31.69 13.91
CA ARG A 244 5.71 30.34 13.31
C ARG A 244 5.76 30.40 11.79
N VAL A 245 4.93 31.25 11.15
CA VAL A 245 4.96 31.45 9.70
C VAL A 245 6.33 31.95 9.23
N LEU A 246 6.89 33.01 9.85
CA LEU A 246 8.22 33.52 9.50
C LEU A 246 9.32 32.45 9.62
N THR A 247 9.18 31.52 10.56
CA THR A 247 10.09 30.36 10.68
C THR A 247 9.97 29.42 9.49
N ASP A 248 8.74 29.14 9.07
CA ASP A 248 8.47 28.20 7.99
C ASP A 248 8.91 28.76 6.63
N LEU A 249 8.75 30.08 6.42
CA LEU A 249 9.35 30.77 5.27
C LEU A 249 10.88 30.66 5.27
N LEU A 250 11.55 30.87 6.42
CA LEU A 250 13.01 30.65 6.52
C LEU A 250 13.40 29.18 6.25
N ARG A 251 12.53 28.22 6.57
CA ARG A 251 12.72 26.79 6.28
C ARG A 251 12.46 26.44 4.81
N MET A 252 11.55 27.13 4.12
CA MET A 252 11.26 26.95 2.69
C MET A 252 12.15 27.80 1.76
N SER A 253 12.88 28.79 2.30
CA SER A 253 13.88 29.59 1.56
C SER A 253 14.93 28.73 0.83
N PRO A 254 15.43 29.16 -0.35
CA PRO A 254 16.54 28.52 -1.03
C PRO A 254 17.77 28.40 -0.11
N ARG A 255 18.39 27.21 -0.07
CA ARG A 255 19.49 26.89 0.88
C ARG A 255 20.60 27.94 0.94
N ALA A 256 21.02 28.44 -0.22
CA ALA A 256 22.08 29.45 -0.34
C ALA A 256 21.73 30.81 0.31
N GLU A 257 20.44 31.16 0.40
CA GLU A 257 19.97 32.45 0.91
C GLU A 257 19.66 32.43 2.42
N LYS A 258 19.50 31.24 3.01
CA LYS A 258 18.97 31.06 4.38
C LYS A 258 19.68 31.85 5.46
N VAL A 259 21.01 31.84 5.46
CA VAL A 259 21.80 32.51 6.51
C VAL A 259 21.63 34.03 6.40
N GLU A 260 21.61 34.58 5.19
CA GLU A 260 21.40 36.01 4.94
C GLU A 260 19.96 36.42 5.31
N LEU A 261 18.95 35.68 4.85
CA LEU A 261 17.54 35.92 5.15
C LEU A 261 17.23 35.82 6.66
N ALA A 262 17.81 34.83 7.36
CA ALA A 262 17.61 34.70 8.80
C ALA A 262 18.24 35.85 9.58
N GLN A 263 19.48 36.23 9.27
CA GLN A 263 20.16 37.35 9.94
C GLN A 263 19.47 38.69 9.67
N LEU A 264 19.03 38.93 8.42
CA LEU A 264 18.20 40.08 8.03
C LEU A 264 16.93 40.18 8.90
N VAL A 265 16.25 39.05 9.14
CA VAL A 265 15.02 38.97 9.93
C VAL A 265 15.30 39.15 11.43
N PHE A 266 16.36 38.54 11.98
CA PHE A 266 16.76 38.75 13.37
C PHE A 266 17.13 40.22 13.66
N GLU A 267 17.61 40.96 12.66
CA GLU A 267 17.89 42.40 12.78
C GLU A 267 16.64 43.30 12.71
N GLN A 268 15.49 42.82 12.21
CA GLN A 268 14.24 43.63 12.20
C GLN A 268 13.40 43.45 13.47
N ILE A 269 13.58 42.36 14.23
CA ILE A 269 12.66 41.98 15.31
C ILE A 269 13.17 42.45 16.68
N ASP A 270 12.30 43.12 17.42
CA ASP A 270 12.51 43.47 18.84
C ASP A 270 12.30 42.22 19.73
N VAL A 271 13.28 41.94 20.59
CA VAL A 271 13.27 40.81 21.51
C VAL A 271 12.11 40.88 22.52
N ASP A 272 11.68 42.07 22.95
CA ASP A 272 10.60 42.22 23.93
C ASP A 272 9.23 41.87 23.33
N VAL A 273 9.05 42.03 22.02
CA VAL A 273 7.87 41.53 21.29
C VAL A 273 7.81 40.00 21.34
N ILE A 274 8.93 39.32 21.06
CA ILE A 274 8.98 37.85 21.09
C ILE A 274 8.78 37.32 22.51
N ARG A 275 9.41 37.96 23.51
CA ARG A 275 9.21 37.61 24.93
C ARG A 275 7.73 37.71 25.31
N HIS A 276 7.05 38.79 24.91
CA HIS A 276 5.61 38.93 25.15
C HIS A 276 4.79 37.85 24.43
N ALA A 277 5.06 37.59 23.15
CA ALA A 277 4.39 36.54 22.38
C ALA A 277 4.57 35.15 23.02
N ARG A 278 5.79 34.81 23.45
CA ARG A 278 6.11 33.57 24.21
C ARG A 278 5.30 33.48 25.49
N ASP A 279 5.29 34.55 26.28
CA ASP A 279 4.65 34.58 27.61
C ASP A 279 3.11 34.64 27.53
N THR A 280 2.54 34.87 26.35
CA THR A 280 1.11 34.76 26.04
C THR A 280 0.71 33.46 25.31
N ALA A 281 1.66 32.64 24.89
CA ALA A 281 1.40 31.41 24.13
C ALA A 281 1.17 30.18 25.04
N SER A 282 0.57 29.13 24.48
CA SER A 282 0.42 27.83 25.14
C SER A 282 1.72 27.00 25.08
N ASP A 283 1.90 26.08 26.02
CA ASP A 283 3.13 25.28 26.14
C ASP A 283 3.46 24.44 24.89
N SER A 284 2.45 24.02 24.11
CA SER A 284 2.63 23.26 22.86
C SER A 284 3.22 24.07 21.70
N VAL A 285 3.24 25.41 21.83
CA VAL A 285 3.84 26.39 20.89
C VAL A 285 5.20 26.90 21.39
N ASN A 286 5.45 26.78 22.69
CA ASN A 286 6.50 27.48 23.44
C ASN A 286 7.94 27.17 22.96
N LEU A 287 8.20 26.00 22.35
CA LEU A 287 9.54 25.66 21.84
C LEU A 287 10.03 26.59 20.71
N VAL A 288 9.20 26.87 19.69
CA VAL A 288 9.61 27.71 18.55
C VAL A 288 9.77 29.17 19.00
N LEU A 289 8.90 29.66 19.88
CA LEU A 289 9.00 31.02 20.43
C LEU A 289 10.21 31.19 21.37
N SER A 290 10.52 30.18 22.19
CA SER A 290 11.76 30.15 22.96
C SER A 290 12.99 30.21 22.03
N ALA A 291 12.97 29.45 20.93
CA ALA A 291 14.03 29.47 19.94
C ALA A 291 14.18 30.85 19.27
N TRP A 292 13.09 31.57 19.00
CA TRP A 292 13.15 32.96 18.52
C TRP A 292 13.81 33.93 19.50
N VAL A 293 13.45 33.89 20.80
CA VAL A 293 14.06 34.76 21.82
C VAL A 293 15.57 34.53 21.86
N ASP A 294 15.99 33.26 21.96
CA ASP A 294 17.40 32.88 22.04
C ASP A 294 18.16 33.16 20.74
N ALA A 295 17.54 32.99 19.57
CA ALA A 295 18.11 33.31 18.26
C ALA A 295 18.37 34.82 18.08
N VAL A 296 17.39 35.67 18.41
CA VAL A 296 17.54 37.13 18.32
C VAL A 296 18.57 37.63 19.33
N GLU A 297 18.54 37.14 20.58
CA GLU A 297 19.57 37.46 21.59
C GLU A 297 20.97 36.99 21.16
N ARG A 298 21.10 35.84 20.48
CA ARG A 298 22.38 35.38 19.90
C ARG A 298 22.84 36.27 18.75
N ALA A 299 21.95 36.62 17.83
CA ALA A 299 22.26 37.41 16.63
C ALA A 299 22.63 38.87 16.95
N HIS A 300 22.01 39.45 17.98
CA HIS A 300 22.32 40.77 18.56
C HIS A 300 23.57 40.75 19.46
N GLY A 301 24.12 39.58 19.79
CA GLY A 301 25.32 39.41 20.61
C GLY A 301 25.09 39.54 22.13
N VAL A 302 23.84 39.39 22.59
CA VAL A 302 23.45 39.40 24.02
C VAL A 302 23.75 38.06 24.69
N LYS A 303 23.61 36.94 23.95
CA LYS A 303 23.94 35.58 24.40
C LYS A 303 25.13 34.98 23.65
N ALA A 304 25.89 34.13 24.35
CA ALA A 304 26.91 33.26 23.79
C ALA A 304 26.33 31.88 23.43
N VAL A 305 27.07 31.10 22.63
CA VAL A 305 26.66 29.74 22.16
C VAL A 305 26.36 28.79 23.32
N GLY A 306 27.11 28.90 24.43
CA GLY A 306 26.88 28.07 25.61
C GLY A 306 25.56 28.35 26.33
N ASP A 307 25.01 29.55 26.22
CA ASP A 307 23.81 29.97 26.95
C ASP A 307 22.54 29.35 26.35
N ILE A 308 22.56 29.04 25.05
CA ILE A 308 21.42 28.48 24.29
C ILE A 308 21.48 26.95 24.13
N ALA A 309 22.58 26.31 24.55
CA ALA A 309 22.87 24.90 24.24
C ALA A 309 21.80 23.91 24.77
N ALA A 310 21.23 24.17 25.95
CA ALA A 310 20.17 23.32 26.52
C ALA A 310 18.84 23.41 25.73
N LEU A 311 18.55 24.58 25.14
CA LEU A 311 17.39 24.75 24.27
C LEU A 311 17.66 24.15 22.87
N HIS A 312 18.89 24.27 22.36
CA HIS A 312 19.33 23.69 21.10
C HIS A 312 19.20 22.15 21.10
N GLU A 313 19.61 21.48 22.18
CA GLU A 313 19.41 20.03 22.32
C GLU A 313 17.92 19.65 22.46
N ARG A 314 17.12 20.43 23.21
CA ARG A 314 15.65 20.23 23.26
C ARG A 314 14.99 20.40 21.89
N ALA A 315 15.53 21.29 21.06
CA ALA A 315 15.09 21.51 19.69
C ALA A 315 15.61 20.45 18.70
N ARG A 316 16.78 19.84 18.95
CA ARG A 316 17.27 18.66 18.22
C ARG A 316 16.37 17.45 18.48
N LEU A 317 15.99 17.22 19.73
CA LEU A 317 15.11 16.11 20.12
C LEU A 317 13.67 16.26 19.59
N SER A 318 13.24 17.45 19.21
CA SER A 318 11.92 17.72 18.60
C SER A 318 11.78 17.17 17.17
N LEU A 319 10.64 16.54 16.86
CA LEU A 319 10.22 16.23 15.49
C LEU A 319 9.80 17.48 14.69
N ASP A 320 9.39 18.55 15.38
CA ASP A 320 9.25 19.88 14.81
C ASP A 320 10.65 20.51 14.73
N THR A 321 11.32 20.31 13.59
CA THR A 321 12.75 20.59 13.37
C THR A 321 13.10 22.08 13.33
N ARG A 322 12.10 22.92 13.10
CA ARG A 322 12.19 24.38 12.87
C ARG A 322 12.92 25.15 13.99
N ALA A 323 12.70 24.76 15.24
CA ALA A 323 13.32 25.42 16.39
C ALA A 323 14.86 25.26 16.40
N PHE A 324 15.38 24.13 15.92
CA PHE A 324 16.82 23.89 15.79
C PHE A 324 17.40 24.69 14.63
N GLU A 325 16.67 24.77 13.51
CA GLU A 325 17.02 25.54 12.32
C GLU A 325 17.18 27.04 12.64
N LEU A 326 16.24 27.66 13.36
CA LEU A 326 16.36 29.04 13.85
C LEU A 326 17.63 29.27 14.69
N LEU A 327 17.83 28.48 15.73
CA LEU A 327 18.96 28.61 16.65
C LEU A 327 20.31 28.41 15.96
N THR A 328 20.35 27.57 14.93
CA THR A 328 21.57 27.31 14.14
C THR A 328 21.84 28.46 13.15
N LEU A 329 20.80 29.00 12.51
CA LEU A 329 20.93 30.14 11.59
C LEU A 329 21.28 31.46 12.31
N ALA A 330 21.02 31.55 13.62
CA ALA A 330 21.39 32.69 14.46
C ALA A 330 22.91 32.84 14.69
N GLU A 331 23.67 31.76 14.57
CA GLU A 331 25.13 31.80 14.65
C GLU A 331 25.73 32.40 13.37
N LYS A 332 26.69 33.32 13.53
CA LYS A 332 27.35 34.04 12.44
C LYS A 332 28.65 33.34 11.99
N ASP A 333 29.30 32.57 12.86
CA ASP A 333 30.48 31.77 12.52
C ASP A 333 30.10 30.48 11.77
N GLU A 334 30.62 30.33 10.55
CA GLU A 334 30.33 29.18 9.69
C GLU A 334 30.92 27.86 10.21
N ALA A 335 32.09 27.90 10.84
CA ALA A 335 32.73 26.69 11.38
C ALA A 335 31.99 26.19 12.63
N ILE A 336 31.51 27.10 13.49
CA ILE A 336 30.63 26.75 14.61
C ILE A 336 29.30 26.21 14.10
N ARG A 337 28.66 26.85 13.11
CA ARG A 337 27.44 26.33 12.46
C ARG A 337 27.61 24.92 11.89
N ASN A 338 28.61 24.73 11.03
CA ASN A 338 28.83 23.44 10.36
C ASN A 338 29.09 22.32 11.40
N ARG A 339 29.81 22.65 12.49
CA ARG A 339 29.96 21.74 13.62
C ARG A 339 28.64 21.42 14.33
N LEU A 340 27.84 22.44 14.69
CA LEU A 340 26.55 22.24 15.36
C LEU A 340 25.58 21.37 14.54
N VAL A 341 25.60 21.47 13.21
CA VAL A 341 24.83 20.57 12.33
C VAL A 341 25.45 19.17 12.33
N SER A 342 26.75 19.02 12.12
CA SER A 342 27.42 17.70 12.09
C SER A 342 27.27 16.92 13.40
N ASP A 343 27.53 17.55 14.55
CA ASP A 343 27.36 16.95 15.88
C ASP A 343 25.89 16.51 16.12
N ALA A 344 24.91 17.26 15.58
CA ALA A 344 23.48 16.93 15.67
C ALA A 344 23.03 15.83 14.69
N VAL A 345 23.55 15.78 13.46
CA VAL A 345 23.27 14.72 12.48
C VAL A 345 23.73 13.37 13.03
N THR A 346 24.98 13.33 13.51
CA THR A 346 25.58 12.15 14.14
C THR A 346 24.91 11.79 15.48
N ALA A 347 24.17 12.70 16.11
CA ALA A 347 23.28 12.39 17.23
C ALA A 347 21.91 11.84 16.79
N ASP A 348 21.29 12.41 15.75
CA ASP A 348 19.99 11.95 15.25
C ASP A 348 20.07 10.53 14.66
N ILE A 349 21.20 10.14 14.06
CA ILE A 349 21.44 8.76 13.61
C ILE A 349 21.49 7.79 14.81
N ARG A 350 22.16 8.17 15.92
CA ARG A 350 22.19 7.35 17.16
C ARG A 350 20.82 7.24 17.83
N ASP A 351 19.97 8.25 17.68
CA ASP A 351 18.61 8.28 18.22
C ASP A 351 17.58 7.60 17.30
N GLU A 352 18.03 6.86 16.27
CA GLU A 352 17.22 6.13 15.26
C GLU A 352 16.41 7.04 14.32
N ARG A 353 16.92 8.23 14.00
CA ARG A 353 16.24 9.26 13.17
C ARG A 353 17.08 9.78 12.00
N PRO A 354 17.68 8.94 11.13
CA PRO A 354 18.55 9.40 10.05
C PRO A 354 17.83 10.27 9.00
N LEU A 355 16.50 10.21 8.85
CA LEU A 355 15.78 11.19 8.00
C LEU A 355 15.81 12.61 8.57
N VAL A 356 15.75 12.76 9.90
CA VAL A 356 15.91 14.07 10.55
C VAL A 356 17.36 14.57 10.41
N GLY A 357 18.34 13.66 10.54
CA GLY A 357 19.73 13.95 10.24
C GLY A 357 19.95 14.37 8.77
N TYR A 358 19.32 13.69 7.82
CA TYR A 358 19.34 14.04 6.40
C TYR A 358 18.74 15.43 6.15
N ASP A 359 17.55 15.73 6.69
CA ASP A 359 16.97 17.08 6.65
C ASP A 359 17.99 18.10 7.16
N ARG A 360 18.52 17.96 8.38
CA ARG A 360 19.48 18.92 8.93
C ARG A 360 20.72 19.11 8.06
N ALA A 361 21.38 18.04 7.64
CA ALA A 361 22.60 18.11 6.83
C ALA A 361 22.36 18.81 5.49
N LEU A 362 21.33 18.38 4.77
CA LEU A 362 21.06 18.87 3.41
C LEU A 362 20.44 20.25 3.42
N ASN A 363 19.46 20.51 4.29
CA ASN A 363 18.70 21.76 4.39
C ASN A 363 19.54 22.95 4.88
N LEU A 364 20.47 22.70 5.81
CA LEU A 364 21.38 23.72 6.34
C LEU A 364 22.70 23.80 5.54
N ALA A 365 22.76 23.12 4.39
CA ALA A 365 23.88 23.11 3.44
C ALA A 365 25.24 22.72 4.05
N LEU A 366 25.25 21.73 4.95
CA LEU A 366 26.46 21.21 5.60
C LEU A 366 27.45 20.63 4.55
N PRO A 367 28.64 21.21 4.34
CA PRO A 367 29.53 20.75 3.27
C PRO A 367 30.15 19.37 3.56
N PRO A 368 30.10 18.40 2.62
CA PRO A 368 30.74 17.09 2.80
C PRO A 368 32.24 17.16 3.12
N ALA A 369 32.93 18.21 2.66
CA ALA A 369 34.35 18.44 2.91
C ALA A 369 34.69 18.69 4.39
N VAL A 370 33.75 19.21 5.21
CA VAL A 370 33.98 19.48 6.65
C VAL A 370 33.30 18.48 7.58
N ALA A 371 32.36 17.67 7.07
CA ALA A 371 31.54 16.75 7.85
C ALA A 371 31.41 15.36 7.21
N VAL A 372 32.47 14.90 6.52
CA VAL A 372 32.49 13.62 5.79
C VAL A 372 32.04 12.42 6.63
N ASP A 373 32.35 12.38 7.93
CA ASP A 373 31.95 11.28 8.81
C ASP A 373 30.43 11.23 9.03
N SER A 374 29.76 12.37 9.26
CA SER A 374 28.29 12.42 9.32
C SER A 374 27.63 12.01 7.99
N TYR A 375 28.25 12.33 6.84
CA TYR A 375 27.76 11.86 5.53
C TYR A 375 27.92 10.34 5.36
N LEU A 376 29.05 9.76 5.80
CA LEU A 376 29.27 8.32 5.77
C LEU A 376 28.35 7.57 6.74
N GLU A 377 28.08 8.12 7.92
CA GLU A 377 27.10 7.56 8.86
C GLU A 377 25.67 7.57 8.29
N LEU A 378 25.25 8.66 7.60
CA LEU A 378 23.97 8.70 6.89
C LEU A 378 23.91 7.65 5.78
N ILE A 379 24.96 7.55 4.94
CA ILE A 379 25.05 6.55 3.85
C ILE A 379 24.93 5.13 4.41
N HIS A 380 25.66 4.82 5.48
CA HIS A 380 25.61 3.50 6.14
C HIS A 380 24.23 3.20 6.73
N SER A 381 23.61 4.19 7.40
CA SER A 381 22.27 4.05 7.99
C SER A 381 21.18 3.82 6.94
N PHE A 382 21.19 4.60 5.85
CA PHE A 382 20.27 4.39 4.73
C PHE A 382 20.56 3.11 3.94
N SER A 383 21.81 2.68 3.87
CA SER A 383 22.19 1.39 3.27
C SER A 383 21.59 0.21 4.03
N ILE A 384 21.70 0.20 5.37
CA ILE A 384 21.05 -0.80 6.24
C ILE A 384 19.52 -0.75 6.09
N ALA A 385 18.93 0.44 5.93
CA ALA A 385 17.50 0.59 5.67
C ALA A 385 17.08 0.17 4.24
N GLY A 386 18.01 0.00 3.30
CA GLY A 386 17.72 -0.27 1.88
C GLY A 386 17.19 0.95 1.11
N TYR A 387 17.48 2.16 1.57
CA TYR A 387 17.02 3.44 1.00
C TYR A 387 17.96 3.88 -0.14
N ASP A 388 17.90 3.20 -1.28
CA ASP A 388 18.91 3.34 -2.34
C ASP A 388 19.01 4.75 -2.94
N ASN A 389 17.89 5.47 -3.06
CA ASN A 389 17.88 6.83 -3.61
C ASN A 389 18.53 7.85 -2.65
N TYR A 390 18.38 7.69 -1.34
CA TYR A 390 19.10 8.50 -0.34
C TYR A 390 20.60 8.20 -0.38
N VAL A 391 20.98 6.92 -0.53
CA VAL A 391 22.39 6.51 -0.71
C VAL A 391 22.96 7.13 -1.99
N LYS A 392 22.26 7.08 -3.13
CA LYS A 392 22.70 7.72 -4.39
C LYS A 392 23.02 9.22 -4.18
N VAL A 393 22.07 10.00 -3.67
CA VAL A 393 22.21 11.45 -3.48
C VAL A 393 23.36 11.80 -2.53
N LEU A 394 23.49 11.09 -1.41
CA LEU A 394 24.58 11.31 -0.45
C LEU A 394 25.95 10.94 -1.02
N VAL A 395 26.04 9.83 -1.76
CA VAL A 395 27.25 9.39 -2.44
C VAL A 395 27.68 10.43 -3.48
N GLU A 396 26.78 10.94 -4.32
CA GLU A 396 27.08 11.97 -5.32
C GLU A 396 27.63 13.25 -4.70
N LEU A 397 27.11 13.68 -3.54
CA LEU A 397 27.62 14.84 -2.82
C LEU A 397 29.03 14.62 -2.26
N VAL A 398 29.31 13.44 -1.69
CA VAL A 398 30.65 13.07 -1.19
C VAL A 398 31.65 12.95 -2.35
N VAL A 399 31.28 12.29 -3.44
CA VAL A 399 32.14 12.12 -4.62
C VAL A 399 32.34 13.45 -5.37
N GLY A 400 31.32 14.31 -5.44
CA GLY A 400 31.45 15.67 -5.95
C GLY A 400 32.51 16.49 -5.21
N ALA A 401 32.56 16.39 -3.88
CA ALA A 401 33.59 17.03 -3.05
C ALA A 401 35.00 16.42 -3.25
N VAL A 402 35.11 15.13 -3.57
CA VAL A 402 36.39 14.50 -3.95
C VAL A 402 36.85 14.96 -5.33
N LYS A 403 35.93 14.98 -6.30
CA LYS A 403 36.16 15.39 -7.69
C LYS A 403 36.57 16.88 -7.80
N SER A 404 35.98 17.74 -6.97
CA SER A 404 36.36 19.15 -6.83
C SER A 404 37.66 19.38 -6.05
N ARG A 405 38.25 18.33 -5.47
CA ARG A 405 39.42 18.34 -4.57
C ARG A 405 39.21 19.10 -3.26
N GLN A 406 37.96 19.25 -2.83
CA GLN A 406 37.61 19.81 -1.52
C GLN A 406 37.71 18.77 -0.40
N LEU A 407 37.59 17.48 -0.74
CA LEU A 407 37.67 16.33 0.17
C LEU A 407 38.71 15.32 -0.33
N GLN A 408 39.45 14.70 0.60
CA GLN A 408 40.26 13.51 0.33
C GLN A 408 39.81 12.38 1.28
N LEU A 409 39.35 11.27 0.71
CA LEU A 409 39.04 10.05 1.46
C LEU A 409 40.32 9.27 1.75
N SER A 410 40.36 8.59 2.91
CA SER A 410 41.34 7.55 3.19
C SER A 410 40.85 6.19 2.66
N ASP A 411 41.77 5.26 2.39
CA ASP A 411 41.46 3.94 1.84
C ASP A 411 40.35 3.22 2.62
N GLY A 412 40.37 3.30 3.95
CA GLY A 412 39.32 2.73 4.81
C GLY A 412 37.94 3.38 4.64
N LYS A 413 37.87 4.70 4.40
CA LYS A 413 36.62 5.41 4.08
C LYS A 413 36.12 5.08 2.67
N VAL A 414 37.03 4.87 1.72
CA VAL A 414 36.68 4.36 0.38
C VAL A 414 36.10 2.93 0.48
N VAL A 415 36.71 2.06 1.28
CA VAL A 415 36.19 0.69 1.51
C VAL A 415 34.82 0.68 2.18
N ALA A 416 34.58 1.54 3.17
CA ALA A 416 33.26 1.68 3.79
C ALA A 416 32.20 2.16 2.78
N LEU A 417 32.46 3.27 2.10
CA LEU A 417 31.58 3.85 1.07
C LEU A 417 31.20 2.83 -0.02
N PHE A 418 32.17 2.04 -0.50
CA PHE A 418 31.92 1.00 -1.50
C PHE A 418 31.28 -0.29 -0.96
N ARG A 419 31.18 -0.47 0.37
CA ARG A 419 30.36 -1.53 0.97
C ARG A 419 28.91 -1.07 1.07
N ASP A 420 28.69 0.15 1.53
CA ASP A 420 27.35 0.69 1.76
C ASP A 420 26.60 0.96 0.44
N ILE A 421 27.32 1.26 -0.66
CA ILE A 421 26.76 1.42 -2.00
C ILE A 421 26.29 0.09 -2.66
N GLU A 422 26.63 -1.09 -2.12
CA GLU A 422 26.26 -2.39 -2.72
C GLU A 422 24.76 -2.64 -2.80
N ILE A 423 23.96 -1.89 -2.04
CA ILE A 423 22.49 -1.94 -2.05
C ILE A 423 21.87 -1.21 -3.24
N VAL A 424 22.66 -0.38 -3.96
CA VAL A 424 22.16 0.42 -5.07
C VAL A 424 21.94 -0.46 -6.29
N ASN A 425 20.69 -0.54 -6.75
CA ASN A 425 20.27 -1.25 -7.96
C ASN A 425 20.65 -0.47 -9.24
N ASP A 426 21.93 -0.11 -9.37
CA ASP A 426 22.55 0.46 -10.55
C ASP A 426 24.07 0.20 -10.50
N SER A 427 24.51 -0.87 -11.17
CA SER A 427 25.93 -1.19 -11.26
C SER A 427 26.72 -0.22 -12.16
N ALA A 428 26.07 0.54 -13.04
CA ALA A 428 26.73 1.60 -13.82
C ALA A 428 27.03 2.83 -12.96
N PHE A 429 26.09 3.22 -12.07
CA PHE A 429 26.31 4.24 -11.04
C PHE A 429 27.50 3.89 -10.14
N ILE A 430 27.55 2.67 -9.59
CA ILE A 430 28.65 2.21 -8.73
C ILE A 430 30.00 2.27 -9.46
N LEU A 431 30.03 1.83 -10.74
CA LEU A 431 31.24 1.91 -11.57
C LEU A 431 31.68 3.35 -11.84
N ALA A 432 30.76 4.29 -12.03
CA ALA A 432 31.06 5.71 -12.24
C ALA A 432 31.75 6.35 -11.02
N GLN A 433 31.27 6.09 -9.80
CA GLN A 433 31.91 6.59 -8.57
C GLN A 433 33.37 6.12 -8.45
N GLY A 434 33.67 4.91 -8.95
CA GLY A 434 35.02 4.35 -8.99
C GLY A 434 35.98 4.98 -10.00
N GLN A 435 35.48 5.84 -10.90
CA GLN A 435 36.30 6.63 -11.82
C GLN A 435 36.66 8.00 -11.21
N ASP A 436 35.74 8.60 -10.45
CA ASP A 436 35.93 9.90 -9.82
C ASP A 436 36.71 9.84 -8.48
N ILE A 437 36.63 8.73 -7.75
CA ILE A 437 37.46 8.51 -6.54
C ILE A 437 38.83 7.91 -6.94
N PRO A 438 39.96 8.60 -6.64
CA PRO A 438 41.29 8.08 -6.95
C PRO A 438 41.55 6.71 -6.29
N GLY A 439 42.01 5.73 -7.10
CA GLY A 439 42.33 4.38 -6.64
C GLY A 439 41.14 3.41 -6.51
N ALA A 440 39.89 3.89 -6.59
CA ALA A 440 38.70 3.08 -6.33
C ALA A 440 38.34 2.07 -7.45
N ALA A 441 38.95 2.16 -8.63
CA ALA A 441 38.53 1.42 -9.83
C ALA A 441 38.50 -0.12 -9.69
N LYS A 442 39.26 -0.74 -8.76
CA LYS A 442 39.14 -2.19 -8.48
C LYS A 442 37.98 -2.50 -7.54
N ILE A 443 37.78 -1.70 -6.49
CA ILE A 443 36.72 -1.96 -5.50
C ILE A 443 35.34 -1.66 -6.09
N SER A 444 35.19 -0.63 -6.93
CA SER A 444 33.91 -0.36 -7.61
C SER A 444 33.46 -1.51 -8.51
N GLN A 445 34.39 -2.22 -9.17
CA GLN A 445 34.08 -3.41 -9.98
C GLN A 445 33.61 -4.59 -9.11
N ILE A 446 34.15 -4.75 -7.90
CA ILE A 446 33.73 -5.79 -6.95
C ILE A 446 32.35 -5.44 -6.38
N SER A 447 32.13 -4.20 -5.94
CA SER A 447 30.84 -3.74 -5.39
C SER A 447 29.72 -3.75 -6.43
N ALA A 448 30.02 -3.37 -7.68
CA ALA A 448 29.05 -3.44 -8.79
C ALA A 448 28.62 -4.89 -9.07
N LEU A 449 29.55 -5.84 -9.05
CA LEU A 449 29.23 -7.27 -9.21
C LEU A 449 28.43 -7.81 -8.02
N ARG A 450 28.75 -7.40 -6.79
CA ARG A 450 27.93 -7.74 -5.60
C ARG A 450 26.52 -7.16 -5.70
N ALA A 451 26.35 -5.93 -6.17
CA ALA A 451 25.05 -5.29 -6.38
C ALA A 451 24.21 -6.02 -7.43
N ASP A 452 24.78 -6.38 -8.59
CA ASP A 452 24.10 -7.20 -9.60
C ASP A 452 23.68 -8.58 -9.06
N ILE A 453 24.53 -9.22 -8.24
CA ILE A 453 24.24 -10.51 -7.58
C ILE A 453 23.11 -10.40 -6.54
N ARG A 454 23.04 -9.30 -5.78
CA ARG A 454 21.96 -9.04 -4.80
C ARG A 454 20.62 -8.76 -5.50
N THR A 455 20.67 -7.87 -6.50
CA THR A 455 19.50 -7.36 -7.26
C THR A 455 18.64 -8.47 -7.86
N ILE A 456 19.23 -9.58 -8.27
CA ILE A 456 18.52 -10.62 -9.04
C ILE A 456 17.34 -11.28 -8.29
N PHE A 457 17.35 -11.24 -6.95
CA PHE A 457 16.26 -11.78 -6.12
C PHE A 457 15.14 -10.76 -5.86
N SER A 458 15.42 -9.49 -6.14
CA SER A 458 14.52 -8.33 -5.97
C SER A 458 13.91 -7.87 -7.31
N LEU A 459 14.09 -8.66 -8.38
CA LEU A 459 13.47 -8.43 -9.68
C LEU A 459 11.93 -8.39 -9.56
N PRO A 460 11.24 -7.62 -10.42
CA PRO A 460 9.78 -7.61 -10.51
C PRO A 460 9.15 -9.00 -10.54
N VAL A 461 7.93 -9.11 -10.00
CA VAL A 461 7.17 -10.35 -9.86
C VAL A 461 6.92 -11.11 -11.18
N ASP A 462 6.95 -10.41 -12.31
CA ASP A 462 6.79 -10.94 -13.67
C ASP A 462 8.11 -11.38 -14.34
N GLN A 463 9.26 -11.22 -13.66
CA GLN A 463 10.59 -11.50 -14.21
C GLN A 463 11.27 -12.67 -13.48
N PRO A 464 11.77 -13.69 -14.21
CA PRO A 464 12.54 -14.77 -13.61
C PRO A 464 13.95 -14.32 -13.22
N ILE A 465 14.56 -15.07 -12.30
CA ILE A 465 15.93 -14.87 -11.82
C ILE A 465 16.96 -14.85 -12.99
N GLU A 466 16.62 -15.47 -14.12
CA GLU A 466 17.47 -15.51 -15.33
C GLU A 466 17.13 -14.43 -16.37
N ALA A 467 16.28 -13.44 -16.06
CA ALA A 467 15.90 -12.36 -16.98
C ALA A 467 17.08 -11.44 -17.40
N LYS A 468 18.11 -11.33 -16.55
CA LYS A 468 19.33 -10.55 -16.81
C LYS A 468 20.55 -11.39 -16.43
N ALA A 469 21.35 -11.78 -17.43
CA ALA A 469 22.62 -12.46 -17.18
C ALA A 469 23.62 -11.50 -16.51
N ILE A 470 24.29 -11.98 -15.46
CA ILE A 470 25.32 -11.23 -14.72
C ILE A 470 26.66 -11.38 -15.42
N ALA A 471 27.28 -10.26 -15.77
CA ALA A 471 28.56 -10.23 -16.46
C ALA A 471 29.73 -10.37 -15.49
N ASN A 472 30.58 -11.38 -15.71
CA ASN A 472 31.79 -11.60 -14.91
C ASN A 472 32.87 -10.55 -15.23
N GLY A 473 33.04 -9.57 -14.33
CA GLY A 473 34.04 -8.51 -14.45
C GLY A 473 35.49 -8.96 -14.15
N PRO A 474 36.51 -8.21 -14.63
CA PRO A 474 37.92 -8.62 -14.53
C PRO A 474 38.50 -8.58 -13.10
N ALA A 475 37.78 -8.00 -12.13
CA ALA A 475 38.14 -7.99 -10.71
C ALA A 475 37.33 -8.98 -9.85
N ALA A 476 36.54 -9.87 -10.47
CA ALA A 476 35.71 -10.84 -9.74
C ALA A 476 36.57 -11.80 -8.89
N THR A 477 36.26 -11.93 -7.61
CA THR A 477 36.82 -13.01 -6.77
C THR A 477 36.12 -14.33 -7.09
N LYS A 478 36.76 -15.46 -6.79
CA LYS A 478 36.23 -16.80 -7.12
C LYS A 478 34.76 -17.01 -6.74
N ALA A 479 34.36 -16.69 -5.50
CA ALA A 479 33.01 -16.90 -4.99
C ALA A 479 31.97 -16.01 -5.70
N LEU A 480 32.30 -14.76 -6.04
CA LEU A 480 31.43 -13.89 -6.83
C LEU A 480 31.26 -14.42 -8.26
N HIS A 481 32.33 -14.96 -8.85
CA HIS A 481 32.29 -15.61 -10.16
C HIS A 481 31.42 -16.89 -10.15
N VAL A 482 31.53 -17.71 -9.08
CA VAL A 482 30.63 -18.86 -8.87
C VAL A 482 29.18 -18.40 -8.72
N ALA A 483 28.90 -17.39 -7.89
CA ALA A 483 27.55 -16.88 -7.66
C ALA A 483 26.90 -16.38 -8.95
N ALA A 484 27.59 -15.53 -9.72
CA ALA A 484 27.14 -15.04 -11.01
C ALA A 484 26.87 -16.18 -12.02
N SER A 485 27.77 -17.17 -12.09
CA SER A 485 27.59 -18.34 -12.99
C SER A 485 26.37 -19.18 -12.59
N LEU A 486 26.19 -19.49 -11.30
CA LEU A 486 25.04 -20.26 -10.83
C LEU A 486 23.69 -19.54 -11.05
N ILE A 487 23.68 -18.22 -10.91
CA ILE A 487 22.53 -17.37 -11.28
C ILE A 487 22.25 -17.50 -12.79
N ASN A 488 23.28 -17.35 -13.64
CA ASN A 488 23.19 -17.48 -15.10
C ASN A 488 22.78 -18.91 -15.58
N GLY A 489 22.84 -19.92 -14.72
CA GLY A 489 22.56 -21.32 -15.09
C GLY A 489 23.80 -22.12 -15.51
N GLU A 490 25.00 -21.61 -15.23
CA GLU A 490 26.28 -22.11 -15.71
C GLU A 490 27.13 -22.73 -14.58
N ILE A 491 27.90 -23.78 -14.91
CA ILE A 491 28.98 -24.26 -14.04
C ILE A 491 30.28 -23.54 -14.41
N PRO A 492 30.91 -22.80 -13.49
CA PRO A 492 32.12 -22.03 -13.77
C PRO A 492 33.31 -22.95 -14.07
N ASN A 493 34.09 -22.59 -15.09
CA ASN A 493 35.23 -23.38 -15.53
C ASN A 493 36.37 -23.37 -14.48
N ALA A 494 36.76 -24.55 -14.00
CA ALA A 494 37.83 -24.75 -13.02
C ALA A 494 39.16 -24.04 -13.37
N ALA A 495 39.53 -24.01 -14.66
CA ALA A 495 40.74 -23.35 -15.13
C ALA A 495 40.60 -21.83 -15.26
N ALA A 496 39.37 -21.29 -15.31
CA ALA A 496 39.13 -19.86 -15.16
C ALA A 496 39.19 -19.46 -13.69
N LEU A 497 38.49 -20.21 -12.81
CA LEU A 497 38.50 -20.02 -11.35
C LEU A 497 39.91 -20.07 -10.73
N SER A 498 40.82 -20.88 -11.26
CA SER A 498 42.19 -20.96 -10.76
C SER A 498 43.02 -19.69 -10.98
N ASN A 499 42.59 -18.79 -11.86
CA ASN A 499 43.27 -17.53 -12.18
C ASN A 499 42.65 -16.30 -11.49
N LEU A 500 41.59 -16.48 -10.69
CA LEU A 500 40.90 -15.39 -9.98
C LEU A 500 41.41 -15.21 -8.55
N ASP A 501 41.26 -13.99 -8.03
CA ASP A 501 41.61 -13.64 -6.65
C ASP A 501 40.80 -14.46 -5.63
N SER A 502 41.45 -14.76 -4.50
CA SER A 502 40.81 -15.37 -3.34
C SER A 502 39.70 -14.48 -2.77
N SER A 503 38.56 -15.08 -2.50
CA SER A 503 37.37 -14.40 -1.96
C SER A 503 37.49 -14.03 -0.50
N SER A 504 36.77 -12.96 -0.11
CA SER A 504 36.60 -12.60 1.30
C SER A 504 35.56 -13.49 1.99
N GLY A 505 35.49 -13.43 3.32
CA GLY A 505 34.38 -14.04 4.07
C GLY A 505 33.01 -13.52 3.63
N ASP A 506 32.89 -12.22 3.34
CA ASP A 506 31.67 -11.59 2.84
C ASP A 506 31.25 -12.13 1.46
N ASP A 507 32.19 -12.36 0.54
CA ASP A 507 31.91 -12.96 -0.78
C ASP A 507 31.42 -14.42 -0.65
N VAL A 508 32.03 -15.18 0.27
CA VAL A 508 31.66 -16.59 0.54
C VAL A 508 30.31 -16.67 1.26
N ALA A 509 30.00 -15.73 2.15
CA ALA A 509 28.68 -15.60 2.76
C ALA A 509 27.60 -15.23 1.74
N LEU A 510 27.89 -14.31 0.81
CA LEU A 510 26.99 -13.97 -0.30
C LEU A 510 26.75 -15.18 -1.22
N LEU A 511 27.78 -15.97 -1.54
CA LEU A 511 27.63 -17.22 -2.29
C LEU A 511 26.70 -18.22 -1.58
N SER A 512 26.82 -18.37 -0.25
CA SER A 512 25.90 -19.19 0.54
C SER A 512 24.45 -18.68 0.45
N GLN A 513 24.22 -17.37 0.61
CA GLN A 513 22.89 -16.75 0.49
C GLN A 513 22.28 -16.93 -0.90
N VAL A 514 23.08 -16.76 -1.96
CA VAL A 514 22.71 -17.05 -3.36
C VAL A 514 22.29 -18.51 -3.48
N ALA A 515 23.05 -19.46 -2.93
CA ALA A 515 22.70 -20.88 -2.98
C ALA A 515 21.38 -21.20 -2.23
N THR A 516 21.12 -20.56 -1.08
CA THR A 516 19.85 -20.66 -0.34
C THR A 516 18.66 -20.18 -1.16
N ARG A 517 18.79 -19.05 -1.87
CA ARG A 517 17.73 -18.50 -2.74
C ARG A 517 17.55 -19.30 -4.03
N LEU A 518 18.63 -19.71 -4.69
CA LEU A 518 18.56 -20.53 -5.91
C LEU A 518 17.92 -21.92 -5.66
N TRP A 519 18.04 -22.50 -4.46
CA TRP A 519 17.32 -23.76 -4.14
C TRP A 519 15.79 -23.61 -4.10
N GLN A 520 15.29 -22.40 -3.79
CA GLN A 520 13.86 -22.07 -3.79
C GLN A 520 13.29 -21.87 -5.21
N TYR A 521 14.14 -21.85 -6.23
CA TYR A 521 13.77 -21.89 -7.65
C TYR A 521 14.17 -23.25 -8.23
N ALA A 522 13.18 -24.11 -8.49
CA ALA A 522 13.42 -25.52 -8.81
C ALA A 522 14.35 -25.74 -10.02
N GLY A 523 14.31 -24.83 -11.00
CA GLY A 523 15.17 -24.83 -12.20
C GLY A 523 16.67 -24.64 -11.97
N ARG A 524 17.14 -24.54 -10.71
CA ARG A 524 18.57 -24.53 -10.36
C ARG A 524 19.00 -25.64 -9.40
N ARG A 525 18.08 -26.49 -8.91
CA ARG A 525 18.40 -27.55 -7.92
C ARG A 525 19.40 -28.59 -8.46
N GLU A 526 19.28 -28.97 -9.73
CA GLU A 526 20.21 -29.90 -10.40
C GLU A 526 21.60 -29.28 -10.59
N LEU A 527 21.68 -28.05 -11.08
CA LEU A 527 22.93 -27.28 -11.25
C LEU A 527 23.71 -27.16 -9.93
N LEU A 528 23.01 -26.89 -8.83
CA LEU A 528 23.60 -26.81 -7.50
C LEU A 528 24.18 -28.17 -7.06
N ALA A 529 23.49 -29.29 -7.34
CA ALA A 529 23.98 -30.64 -7.05
C ALA A 529 25.21 -31.00 -7.90
N GLU A 530 25.21 -30.65 -9.19
CA GLU A 530 26.35 -30.90 -10.08
C GLU A 530 27.58 -30.06 -9.66
N PHE A 531 27.40 -28.78 -9.30
CA PHE A 531 28.50 -27.95 -8.80
C PHE A 531 29.12 -28.50 -7.51
N VAL A 532 28.30 -28.93 -6.55
CA VAL A 532 28.79 -29.53 -5.28
C VAL A 532 29.51 -30.87 -5.53
N ARG A 533 29.14 -31.60 -6.59
CA ARG A 533 29.81 -32.85 -6.97
C ARG A 533 31.13 -32.60 -7.73
N GLY A 534 31.10 -31.79 -8.79
CA GLY A 534 32.19 -31.66 -9.77
C GLY A 534 33.13 -30.44 -9.63
N GLY A 535 32.80 -29.45 -8.78
CA GLY A 535 33.59 -28.23 -8.64
C GLY A 535 35.02 -28.47 -8.12
N SER A 536 35.98 -27.66 -8.60
CA SER A 536 37.42 -27.84 -8.32
C SER A 536 37.90 -27.26 -6.98
N ASP A 537 37.08 -26.47 -6.30
CA ASP A 537 37.44 -25.76 -5.07
C ASP A 537 36.57 -26.29 -3.92
N ALA A 538 37.19 -26.71 -2.81
CA ALA A 538 36.48 -27.39 -1.72
C ALA A 538 35.66 -26.41 -0.86
N ASP A 539 36.22 -25.22 -0.58
CA ASP A 539 35.60 -24.24 0.30
C ASP A 539 34.37 -23.60 -0.36
N LEU A 540 34.43 -23.34 -1.67
CA LEU A 540 33.29 -22.81 -2.44
C LEU A 540 32.15 -23.83 -2.57
N ARG A 541 32.47 -25.12 -2.71
CA ARG A 541 31.48 -26.19 -2.65
C ARG A 541 30.90 -26.36 -1.25
N GLN A 542 31.72 -26.21 -0.21
CA GLN A 542 31.25 -26.20 1.18
C GLN A 542 30.28 -25.03 1.43
N ALA A 543 30.55 -23.84 0.89
CA ALA A 543 29.65 -22.69 0.97
C ALA A 543 28.28 -22.94 0.30
N VAL A 544 28.28 -23.40 -0.95
CA VAL A 544 27.04 -23.75 -1.68
C VAL A 544 26.27 -24.87 -0.95
N ALA A 545 26.96 -25.91 -0.49
CA ALA A 545 26.37 -26.99 0.29
C ALA A 545 25.75 -26.48 1.60
N LEU A 546 26.44 -25.61 2.33
CA LEU A 546 25.96 -25.02 3.58
C LEU A 546 24.74 -24.14 3.36
N GLY A 547 24.74 -23.27 2.34
CA GLY A 547 23.65 -22.36 2.02
C GLY A 547 22.36 -23.09 1.59
N VAL A 548 22.47 -24.10 0.72
CA VAL A 548 21.30 -24.93 0.34
C VAL A 548 20.72 -25.66 1.55
N THR A 549 21.58 -26.24 2.40
CA THR A 549 21.13 -26.98 3.59
C THR A 549 20.78 -26.08 4.78
N ASP A 550 21.00 -24.77 4.67
CA ASP A 550 20.52 -23.77 5.63
C ASP A 550 19.02 -23.51 5.47
N PHE A 551 18.50 -23.62 4.24
CA PHE A 551 17.09 -23.39 3.95
C PHE A 551 16.18 -24.28 4.82
N ALA A 552 15.25 -23.66 5.54
CA ALA A 552 14.41 -24.35 6.51
C ALA A 552 13.55 -25.46 5.87
N GLY A 553 13.11 -25.29 4.62
CA GLY A 553 12.37 -26.30 3.84
C GLY A 553 13.24 -27.30 3.06
N PHE A 554 14.54 -27.43 3.33
CA PHE A 554 15.42 -28.37 2.60
C PHE A 554 15.02 -29.84 2.85
N ARG A 555 14.46 -30.49 1.82
CA ARG A 555 14.06 -31.92 1.82
C ARG A 555 15.10 -32.75 1.07
N GLY A 556 16.05 -33.36 1.80
CA GLY A 556 17.10 -34.20 1.22
C GLY A 556 16.69 -35.63 0.84
N THR A 557 15.41 -35.98 1.03
CA THR A 557 14.91 -37.37 0.97
C THR A 557 14.31 -37.78 -0.38
N GLU A 558 13.94 -36.82 -1.23
CA GLU A 558 13.25 -37.06 -2.51
C GLU A 558 13.72 -36.09 -3.61
N GLY A 559 13.53 -36.47 -4.88
CA GLY A 559 13.91 -35.68 -6.06
C GLY A 559 15.38 -35.24 -6.06
N SER A 560 15.67 -34.06 -6.60
CA SER A 560 17.04 -33.47 -6.61
C SER A 560 17.65 -33.32 -5.21
N GLY A 561 16.84 -33.41 -4.14
CA GLY A 561 17.32 -33.45 -2.76
C GLY A 561 18.21 -34.66 -2.48
N THR A 562 17.92 -35.83 -3.06
CA THR A 562 18.77 -37.03 -2.88
C THR A 562 20.08 -36.91 -3.64
N ASP A 563 20.07 -36.34 -4.84
CA ASP A 563 21.26 -36.07 -5.64
C ASP A 563 22.19 -35.05 -4.98
N PHE A 564 21.60 -34.03 -4.34
CA PHE A 564 22.33 -33.05 -3.54
C PHE A 564 22.91 -33.69 -2.26
N VAL A 565 22.13 -34.51 -1.55
CA VAL A 565 22.58 -35.31 -0.41
C VAL A 565 23.76 -36.24 -0.77
N ALA A 566 23.72 -36.86 -1.95
CA ALA A 566 24.82 -37.68 -2.45
C ALA A 566 26.08 -36.82 -2.72
N ALA A 567 25.93 -35.66 -3.36
CA ALA A 567 27.03 -34.74 -3.65
C ALA A 567 27.70 -34.19 -2.38
N ILE A 568 26.92 -33.77 -1.36
CA ILE A 568 27.47 -33.43 -0.03
C ILE A 568 28.19 -34.65 0.56
N GLY A 569 27.60 -35.85 0.39
CA GLY A 569 28.15 -37.10 0.89
C GLY A 569 29.55 -37.45 0.37
N GLU A 570 29.87 -37.03 -0.85
CA GLU A 570 31.18 -37.11 -1.51
C GLU A 570 32.12 -35.94 -1.13
N LEU A 571 31.57 -34.74 -0.92
CA LEU A 571 32.31 -33.55 -0.48
C LEU A 571 32.81 -33.67 0.97
N LEU A 572 32.02 -34.28 1.86
CA LEU A 572 32.19 -34.28 3.32
C LEU A 572 33.60 -34.65 3.82
N PRO A 573 34.35 -35.63 3.24
CA PRO A 573 35.72 -35.93 3.65
C PRO A 573 36.75 -34.81 3.37
N SER A 574 36.41 -33.86 2.49
CA SER A 574 37.24 -32.68 2.17
C SER A 574 36.79 -31.39 2.86
N THR A 575 35.62 -31.39 3.51
CA THR A 575 35.16 -30.28 4.36
C THR A 575 35.90 -30.24 5.70
N SER A 576 35.90 -29.09 6.36
CA SER A 576 36.55 -28.95 7.67
C SER A 576 35.84 -27.97 8.61
N GLY A 577 36.23 -27.99 9.89
CA GLY A 577 35.69 -27.11 10.93
C GLY A 577 34.19 -27.32 11.19
N GLU A 578 33.52 -26.25 11.58
CA GLU A 578 32.08 -26.25 11.89
C GLU A 578 31.22 -26.66 10.68
N GLY A 579 31.61 -26.25 9.46
CA GLY A 579 30.89 -26.58 8.23
C GLY A 579 30.76 -28.10 7.99
N GLN A 580 31.80 -28.87 8.32
CA GLN A 580 31.74 -30.34 8.26
C GLN A 580 30.69 -30.92 9.23
N ALA A 581 30.56 -30.36 10.43
CA ALA A 581 29.57 -30.79 11.42
C ALA A 581 28.13 -30.42 11.01
N LEU A 582 27.93 -29.21 10.49
CA LEU A 582 26.62 -28.76 9.98
C LEU A 582 26.15 -29.61 8.79
N LEU A 583 27.04 -29.91 7.84
CA LEU A 583 26.72 -30.79 6.71
C LEU A 583 26.49 -32.24 7.15
N ALA A 584 27.29 -32.77 8.08
CA ALA A 584 27.05 -34.10 8.64
C ALA A 584 25.69 -34.20 9.35
N ALA A 585 25.25 -33.13 10.04
CA ALA A 585 23.93 -33.04 10.66
C ALA A 585 22.79 -33.04 9.61
N SER A 586 22.91 -32.23 8.55
CA SER A 586 21.95 -32.21 7.42
C SER A 586 21.86 -33.55 6.69
N LEU A 587 22.92 -34.37 6.72
CA LEU A 587 22.95 -35.74 6.16
C LEU A 587 22.53 -36.84 7.15
N GLY A 588 22.16 -36.50 8.39
CA GLY A 588 21.87 -37.48 9.43
C GLY A 588 23.09 -38.27 9.96
N ARG A 589 24.31 -37.95 9.50
CA ARG A 589 25.57 -38.66 9.78
C ARG A 589 26.19 -38.26 11.13
N VAL A 590 25.38 -38.28 12.20
CA VAL A 590 25.77 -37.81 13.54
C VAL A 590 26.01 -38.99 14.49
N THR A 591 27.15 -38.99 15.18
CA THR A 591 27.55 -40.04 16.13
C THR A 591 26.92 -39.90 17.52
N GLU A 592 26.71 -38.67 18.02
CA GLU A 592 26.14 -38.41 19.34
C GLU A 592 25.01 -37.34 19.30
N PRO A 593 23.83 -37.63 18.71
CA PRO A 593 22.75 -36.65 18.49
C PRO A 593 22.34 -35.84 19.74
N ALA A 594 22.31 -36.47 20.92
CA ALA A 594 21.95 -35.81 22.17
C ALA A 594 22.91 -34.67 22.61
N LYS A 595 24.10 -34.57 22.00
CA LYS A 595 25.07 -33.48 22.24
C LYS A 595 24.98 -32.34 21.23
N LEU A 596 24.21 -32.46 20.14
CA LEU A 596 24.00 -31.37 19.18
C LEU A 596 23.34 -30.17 19.85
N ARG A 597 23.70 -28.96 19.44
CA ARG A 597 23.13 -27.68 19.92
C ARG A 597 23.03 -26.70 18.75
N GLY A 598 22.14 -25.72 18.84
CA GLY A 598 21.97 -24.67 17.83
C GLY A 598 21.73 -25.22 16.43
N GLU A 599 22.37 -24.63 15.43
CA GLU A 599 22.11 -24.93 14.01
C GLU A 599 22.43 -26.39 13.61
N ALA A 600 23.39 -27.03 14.28
CA ALA A 600 23.65 -28.47 14.08
C ALA A 600 22.48 -29.34 14.58
N LEU A 601 21.82 -28.95 15.68
CA LEU A 601 20.60 -29.62 16.15
C LEU A 601 19.42 -29.33 15.22
N ALA A 602 19.26 -28.08 14.76
CA ALA A 602 18.20 -27.70 13.83
C ALA A 602 18.27 -28.45 12.49
N ARG A 603 19.48 -28.62 11.93
CA ARG A 603 19.71 -29.38 10.70
C ARG A 603 19.42 -30.88 10.87
N TYR A 604 19.82 -31.47 11.99
CA TYR A 604 19.52 -32.87 12.28
C TYR A 604 18.03 -33.11 12.59
N ALA A 605 17.37 -32.17 13.26
CA ALA A 605 15.92 -32.21 13.49
C ALA A 605 15.14 -32.13 12.16
N ARG A 606 15.51 -31.22 11.25
CA ARG A 606 14.99 -31.15 9.88
C ARG A 606 15.21 -32.46 9.12
N TYR A 607 16.40 -33.05 9.18
CA TYR A 607 16.68 -34.37 8.61
C TYR A 607 15.73 -35.45 9.15
N LEU A 608 15.52 -35.55 10.47
CA LEU A 608 14.63 -36.55 11.05
C LEU A 608 13.18 -36.36 10.58
N ALA A 609 12.67 -35.12 10.63
CA ALA A 609 11.30 -34.78 10.25
C ALA A 609 11.05 -35.01 8.75
N ALA A 610 11.95 -34.56 7.87
CA ALA A 610 11.91 -34.79 6.42
C ALA A 610 12.05 -36.28 6.02
N SER A 611 12.52 -37.13 6.94
CA SER A 611 12.65 -38.58 6.75
C SER A 611 11.53 -39.39 7.41
N GLY A 612 10.56 -38.74 8.08
CA GLY A 612 9.55 -39.42 8.89
C GLY A 612 10.11 -40.23 10.08
N LEU A 613 11.34 -39.94 10.51
CA LEU A 613 12.03 -40.65 11.59
C LEU A 613 11.65 -40.11 12.96
N SER A 614 11.68 -40.98 13.98
CA SER A 614 11.35 -40.57 15.35
C SER A 614 12.34 -39.56 15.90
N GLY A 615 11.83 -38.44 16.44
CA GLY A 615 12.59 -37.43 17.18
C GLY A 615 13.15 -37.89 18.53
N ALA A 616 12.97 -39.16 18.92
CA ALA A 616 13.47 -39.71 20.18
C ALA A 616 14.97 -39.47 20.48
N PRO A 617 15.91 -39.46 19.51
CA PRO A 617 17.32 -39.10 19.76
C PRO A 617 17.54 -37.67 20.27
N LEU A 618 16.55 -36.78 20.10
CA LEU A 618 16.56 -35.38 20.55
C LEU A 618 15.68 -35.14 21.79
N ALA A 619 15.09 -36.17 22.38
CA ALA A 619 14.20 -36.04 23.55
C ALA A 619 14.89 -35.47 24.82
N THR A 620 16.22 -35.45 24.85
CA THR A 620 17.05 -34.86 25.92
C THR A 620 17.56 -33.44 25.60
N ALA A 621 17.07 -32.82 24.53
CA ALA A 621 17.34 -31.42 24.21
C ALA A 621 16.84 -30.48 25.34
N ALA A 622 17.61 -29.42 25.61
CA ALA A 622 17.20 -28.36 26.53
C ALA A 622 15.99 -27.60 25.97
N ASP A 623 15.18 -26.94 26.82
CA ASP A 623 13.93 -26.32 26.37
C ASP A 623 14.12 -25.23 25.30
N ALA A 624 15.24 -24.51 25.32
CA ALA A 624 15.61 -23.56 24.27
C ALA A 624 15.93 -24.24 22.92
N GLU A 625 16.44 -25.48 22.93
CA GLU A 625 16.78 -26.25 21.73
C GLU A 625 15.55 -26.96 21.12
N LYS A 626 14.51 -27.23 21.93
CA LYS A 626 13.25 -27.82 21.46
C LYS A 626 12.55 -26.97 20.40
N VAL A 627 12.75 -25.64 20.44
CA VAL A 627 12.33 -24.68 19.41
C VAL A 627 12.66 -25.17 18.00
N ALA A 628 13.88 -25.64 17.77
CA ALA A 628 14.32 -26.13 16.46
C ALA A 628 13.71 -27.49 16.08
N VAL A 629 13.37 -28.32 17.07
CA VAL A 629 12.70 -29.62 16.87
C VAL A 629 11.22 -29.41 16.51
N ASP A 630 10.53 -28.55 17.27
CA ASP A 630 9.14 -28.18 17.04
C ASP A 630 8.95 -27.47 15.69
N GLU A 631 9.97 -26.71 15.26
CA GLU A 631 9.97 -26.09 13.93
C GLU A 631 10.14 -27.09 12.79
N ALA A 632 11.10 -28.01 12.90
CA ALA A 632 11.26 -29.09 11.92
C ALA A 632 9.95 -29.92 11.79
N ASN A 633 9.31 -30.21 12.92
CA ASN A 633 8.01 -30.87 12.96
C ASN A 633 6.90 -30.02 12.32
N ALA A 634 6.93 -28.68 12.47
CA ALA A 634 5.97 -27.77 11.87
C ALA A 634 6.09 -27.67 10.34
N ILE A 635 7.32 -27.63 9.84
CA ILE A 635 7.64 -27.52 8.41
C ILE A 635 7.25 -28.80 7.66
N PHE A 636 7.67 -29.97 8.17
CA PHE A 636 7.46 -31.26 7.48
C PHE A 636 6.17 -32.00 7.90
N GLY A 637 5.58 -31.68 9.05
CA GLY A 637 4.39 -32.35 9.60
C GLY A 637 3.12 -31.50 9.51
N ASN A 638 2.72 -30.89 10.62
CA ASN A 638 1.59 -29.96 10.72
C ASN A 638 2.03 -28.70 11.50
N VAL A 639 1.48 -27.55 11.15
CA VAL A 639 1.97 -26.26 11.64
C VAL A 639 1.53 -25.90 13.07
N ASP A 640 0.82 -26.79 13.78
CA ASP A 640 0.12 -26.49 15.05
C ASP A 640 1.06 -25.94 16.14
N VAL A 641 2.19 -26.62 16.39
CA VAL A 641 3.15 -26.23 17.45
C VAL A 641 3.94 -25.00 17.04
N GLY A 642 4.40 -24.95 15.77
CA GLY A 642 5.16 -23.81 15.23
C GLY A 642 4.35 -22.52 15.25
N THR A 643 3.10 -22.55 14.76
CA THR A 643 2.20 -21.39 14.78
C THR A 643 1.86 -20.96 16.20
N THR A 644 1.59 -21.91 17.12
CA THR A 644 1.37 -21.61 18.54
C THR A 644 2.58 -20.91 19.18
N ARG A 645 3.81 -21.34 18.85
CA ARG A 645 5.05 -20.72 19.34
C ARG A 645 5.25 -19.31 18.78
N VAL A 646 5.12 -19.14 17.47
CA VAL A 646 5.36 -17.84 16.81
C VAL A 646 4.33 -16.79 17.26
N LYS A 647 3.06 -17.18 17.49
CA LYS A 647 2.02 -16.33 18.12
C LYS A 647 2.41 -15.76 19.50
N ALA A 648 3.35 -16.37 20.22
CA ALA A 648 3.81 -15.90 21.52
C ALA A 648 4.93 -14.84 21.45
N ILE A 649 5.47 -14.55 20.25
CA ILE A 649 6.49 -13.52 20.05
C ILE A 649 5.83 -12.13 20.11
N SER A 650 6.23 -11.31 21.09
CA SER A 650 5.61 -10.01 21.35
C SER A 650 6.01 -8.94 20.32
N ASP A 651 7.27 -8.88 19.91
CA ASP A 651 7.69 -8.02 18.80
C ASP A 651 7.08 -8.50 17.48
N TYR A 652 6.47 -7.58 16.74
CA TYR A 652 5.82 -7.90 15.48
C TYR A 652 6.83 -8.14 14.35
N LYS A 653 7.99 -7.46 14.34
CA LYS A 653 8.96 -7.64 13.23
C LYS A 653 9.58 -9.03 13.29
N ALA A 654 10.02 -9.46 14.46
CA ALA A 654 10.46 -10.83 14.70
C ALA A 654 9.34 -11.86 14.42
N ARG A 655 8.10 -11.60 14.86
CA ARG A 655 6.98 -12.52 14.65
C ARG A 655 6.61 -12.69 13.18
N VAL A 656 6.51 -11.60 12.42
CA VAL A 656 6.25 -11.62 10.98
C VAL A 656 7.40 -12.32 10.23
N GLY A 657 8.65 -12.02 10.58
CA GLY A 657 9.82 -12.69 10.00
C GLY A 657 9.83 -14.20 10.23
N GLU A 658 9.58 -14.65 11.46
CA GLU A 658 9.44 -16.08 11.80
C GLU A 658 8.26 -16.74 11.06
N PHE A 659 7.12 -16.06 10.93
CA PHE A 659 5.98 -16.56 10.16
C PHE A 659 6.26 -16.64 8.66
N ARG A 660 6.84 -15.61 8.05
CA ARG A 660 7.28 -15.59 6.65
C ARG A 660 8.23 -16.75 6.36
N ARG A 661 9.21 -16.95 7.22
CA ARG A 661 10.21 -18.03 7.15
C ARG A 661 9.58 -19.42 7.29
N LEU A 662 8.59 -19.58 8.19
CA LEU A 662 7.80 -20.81 8.29
C LEU A 662 6.93 -21.05 7.05
N ALA A 663 6.32 -20.01 6.48
CA ALA A 663 5.49 -20.07 5.28
C ALA A 663 6.30 -20.45 4.03
N GLU A 664 7.46 -19.81 3.77
CA GLU A 664 8.40 -20.19 2.70
C GLU A 664 8.84 -21.66 2.82
N ALA A 665 9.23 -22.08 4.03
CA ALA A 665 9.68 -23.44 4.30
C ALA A 665 8.56 -24.46 4.08
N ARG A 666 7.37 -24.19 4.62
CA ARG A 666 6.19 -25.05 4.48
C ARG A 666 5.74 -25.18 3.02
N ALA A 667 5.68 -24.06 2.31
CA ALA A 667 5.33 -24.03 0.89
C ALA A 667 6.36 -24.79 0.04
N SER A 668 7.65 -24.67 0.30
CA SER A 668 8.68 -25.44 -0.44
C SER A 668 8.69 -26.94 -0.11
N VAL A 669 8.10 -27.38 1.01
CA VAL A 669 7.89 -28.81 1.31
C VAL A 669 6.62 -29.35 0.64
N LEU A 670 5.63 -28.48 0.40
CA LEU A 670 4.40 -28.78 -0.33
C LEU A 670 4.60 -28.69 -1.87
N ASP A 671 5.56 -27.90 -2.35
CA ASP A 671 5.93 -27.73 -3.77
C ASP A 671 6.72 -28.94 -4.34
N ASP A 672 6.12 -30.14 -4.24
CA ASP A 672 6.63 -31.38 -4.86
C ASP A 672 6.79 -31.25 -6.39
N LYS A 673 6.03 -30.36 -7.04
CA LYS A 673 6.10 -30.12 -8.49
C LYS A 673 7.18 -29.10 -8.90
N GLY A 674 7.76 -28.36 -7.96
CA GLY A 674 8.82 -27.37 -8.22
C GLY A 674 8.36 -26.16 -9.05
N TRP A 675 7.16 -25.64 -8.80
CA TRP A 675 6.53 -24.59 -9.61
C TRP A 675 6.78 -23.16 -9.10
N LEU A 676 7.07 -22.98 -7.81
CA LEU A 676 7.24 -21.66 -7.20
C LEU A 676 8.44 -20.89 -7.78
N ASN A 677 8.37 -19.55 -7.68
CA ASN A 677 9.43 -18.62 -8.09
C ASN A 677 9.85 -18.71 -9.58
N SER A 678 9.03 -19.33 -10.44
CA SER A 678 9.45 -19.63 -11.81
C SER A 678 9.33 -18.45 -12.78
N ALA A 679 8.41 -17.49 -12.54
CA ALA A 679 8.12 -16.25 -13.28
C ALA A 679 8.14 -16.36 -14.82
N THR A 680 7.97 -17.58 -15.34
CA THR A 680 8.11 -17.91 -16.76
C THR A 680 6.74 -18.27 -17.28
N ALA A 681 6.27 -17.54 -18.29
CA ALA A 681 4.97 -17.76 -18.91
C ALA A 681 4.78 -19.25 -19.33
N PRO A 682 3.57 -19.81 -19.17
CA PRO A 682 3.30 -21.19 -19.56
C PRO A 682 3.36 -21.35 -21.09
N ALA A 683 3.89 -22.48 -21.55
CA ALA A 683 3.81 -22.85 -22.96
C ALA A 683 2.35 -23.17 -23.31
N LYS A 684 1.74 -22.35 -24.17
CA LYS A 684 0.33 -22.52 -24.55
C LYS A 684 0.12 -23.83 -25.31
N SER A 685 -0.60 -24.75 -24.70
CA SER A 685 -1.10 -25.98 -25.32
C SER A 685 -2.59 -25.86 -25.64
N VAL A 686 -3.07 -26.71 -26.55
CA VAL A 686 -4.52 -26.98 -26.67
C VAL A 686 -4.87 -27.98 -25.56
N PRO A 687 -5.91 -27.75 -24.73
CA PRO A 687 -6.33 -28.73 -23.74
C PRO A 687 -6.69 -30.08 -24.38
N ASP A 688 -6.18 -31.18 -23.82
CA ASP A 688 -6.43 -32.52 -24.34
C ASP A 688 -7.93 -32.88 -24.29
N ALA A 689 -8.39 -33.61 -25.30
CA ALA A 689 -9.74 -34.16 -25.32
C ALA A 689 -9.85 -35.38 -24.39
N LEU A 690 -10.78 -35.33 -23.44
CA LEU A 690 -11.03 -36.40 -22.46
C LEU A 690 -11.62 -37.66 -23.12
N ASP A 691 -10.77 -38.66 -23.40
CA ASP A 691 -11.21 -39.96 -23.93
C ASP A 691 -11.60 -40.94 -22.81
N PHE A 692 -12.88 -40.88 -22.41
CA PHE A 692 -13.56 -41.89 -21.58
C PHE A 692 -14.27 -42.99 -22.43
N GLY A 693 -13.75 -43.24 -23.65
CA GLY A 693 -14.41 -44.01 -24.71
C GLY A 693 -14.42 -45.53 -24.55
N GLY A 694 -15.08 -46.03 -23.50
CA GLY A 694 -15.90 -47.25 -23.57
C GLY A 694 -15.32 -48.57 -23.06
N THR A 695 -16.10 -49.28 -22.23
CA THR A 695 -16.33 -50.74 -22.25
C THR A 695 -17.30 -51.18 -21.14
N SER A 696 -17.28 -50.53 -19.97
CA SER A 696 -18.30 -50.72 -18.92
C SER A 696 -18.78 -49.37 -18.37
N THR A 697 -20.03 -49.03 -18.68
CA THR A 697 -20.74 -47.92 -18.04
C THR A 697 -21.64 -48.51 -16.95
N ILE A 698 -21.38 -48.16 -15.69
CA ILE A 698 -22.23 -48.56 -14.56
C ILE A 698 -23.11 -47.38 -14.17
N SER A 699 -24.39 -47.61 -13.89
CA SER A 699 -25.32 -46.55 -13.51
C SER A 699 -26.31 -47.02 -12.44
N ASP A 700 -26.71 -46.11 -11.56
CA ASP A 700 -27.81 -46.30 -10.61
C ASP A 700 -29.14 -45.67 -11.09
N GLY A 701 -29.17 -45.25 -12.36
CA GLY A 701 -30.28 -44.50 -12.98
C GLY A 701 -30.23 -42.99 -12.78
N ARG A 702 -29.33 -42.47 -11.95
CA ARG A 702 -29.19 -41.03 -11.62
C ARG A 702 -27.80 -40.51 -12.01
N ILE A 703 -26.77 -41.29 -11.74
CA ILE A 703 -25.39 -41.09 -12.21
C ILE A 703 -24.92 -42.26 -13.07
N ALA A 704 -23.98 -42.00 -13.97
CA ALA A 704 -23.27 -42.97 -14.78
C ALA A 704 -21.75 -42.84 -14.55
N LEU A 705 -21.08 -43.99 -14.47
CA LEU A 705 -19.64 -44.12 -14.26
C LEU A 705 -19.00 -44.66 -15.54
N SER A 706 -17.98 -43.95 -16.04
CA SER A 706 -17.10 -44.43 -17.12
C SER A 706 -15.66 -44.47 -16.61
N SER A 707 -14.94 -45.56 -16.84
CA SER A 707 -13.49 -45.58 -16.65
C SER A 707 -12.80 -44.78 -17.76
N SER A 708 -11.66 -44.15 -17.42
CA SER A 708 -10.75 -43.65 -18.45
C SER A 708 -10.06 -44.82 -19.17
N LYS A 709 -9.45 -44.55 -20.33
CA LYS A 709 -8.43 -45.45 -20.86
C LYS A 709 -7.14 -45.18 -20.08
N GLU A 710 -6.35 -46.21 -19.82
CA GLU A 710 -5.08 -46.02 -19.11
C GLU A 710 -4.20 -45.05 -19.93
N ASN A 711 -3.64 -44.05 -19.25
CA ASN A 711 -2.87 -42.90 -19.78
C ASN A 711 -3.64 -41.75 -20.47
N SER A 712 -4.98 -41.68 -20.49
CA SER A 712 -5.72 -40.58 -21.18
C SER A 712 -6.21 -39.40 -20.33
N LEU A 713 -5.68 -39.21 -19.11
CA LEU A 713 -5.92 -38.01 -18.28
C LEU A 713 -4.61 -37.25 -18.01
N PRO A 714 -4.42 -36.02 -18.55
CA PRO A 714 -3.27 -35.18 -18.18
C PRO A 714 -3.39 -34.65 -16.75
N MET A 715 -2.27 -34.21 -16.20
CA MET A 715 -2.20 -33.41 -14.96
C MET A 715 -2.41 -31.93 -15.31
N ALA A 716 -2.64 -31.08 -14.30
CA ALA A 716 -2.49 -29.64 -14.49
C ALA A 716 -1.06 -29.30 -14.96
N ALA A 717 -0.93 -28.49 -16.02
CA ALA A 717 0.38 -28.01 -16.47
C ALA A 717 0.88 -26.87 -15.57
N ARG A 718 2.19 -26.61 -15.52
CA ARG A 718 2.77 -25.51 -14.73
C ARG A 718 2.15 -24.18 -15.18
N PRO A 719 1.40 -23.44 -14.33
CA PRO A 719 0.91 -22.11 -14.66
C PRO A 719 2.05 -21.08 -14.67
N PHE A 720 1.74 -19.83 -14.98
CA PHE A 720 2.59 -18.75 -14.49
C PHE A 720 2.58 -18.77 -12.95
N MET A 721 3.75 -18.62 -12.33
CA MET A 721 3.92 -18.42 -10.88
C MET A 721 4.89 -17.26 -10.71
N PRO A 722 4.55 -16.17 -10.00
CA PRO A 722 5.42 -15.00 -9.87
C PRO A 722 6.76 -15.30 -9.16
N ASN A 723 7.71 -14.38 -9.30
CA ASN A 723 8.89 -14.31 -8.44
C ASN A 723 8.47 -13.82 -7.04
N LEU A 724 8.64 -14.65 -6.01
CA LEU A 724 8.23 -14.34 -4.64
C LEU A 724 9.41 -14.20 -3.66
N LEU A 725 10.65 -14.21 -4.17
CA LEU A 725 11.89 -14.11 -3.37
C LEU A 725 12.18 -12.70 -2.83
N LEU A 726 11.30 -11.73 -3.14
CA LEU A 726 11.32 -10.34 -2.71
C LEU A 726 11.57 -10.18 -1.19
N GLY A 727 12.46 -9.27 -0.82
CA GLY A 727 12.60 -8.74 0.54
C GLY A 727 12.08 -7.30 0.66
N ARG A 728 12.50 -6.59 1.72
CA ARG A 728 12.08 -5.21 2.00
C ARG A 728 12.46 -4.22 0.89
N GLU A 729 13.53 -4.53 0.16
CA GLU A 729 14.08 -3.71 -0.90
C GLU A 729 13.17 -3.55 -2.13
N ALA A 730 12.18 -4.44 -2.31
CA ALA A 730 11.11 -4.27 -3.30
C ALA A 730 10.31 -2.95 -3.09
N ASN A 731 10.26 -2.47 -1.84
CA ASN A 731 9.62 -1.21 -1.45
C ASN A 731 10.66 -0.11 -1.17
N THR A 732 11.72 -0.40 -0.41
CA THR A 732 12.61 0.67 0.08
C THR A 732 13.44 1.32 -1.02
N SER A 733 13.72 0.60 -2.11
CA SER A 733 14.34 1.17 -3.33
C SER A 733 13.42 2.10 -4.14
N ARG A 734 12.12 2.11 -3.83
CA ARG A 734 11.14 3.02 -4.43
C ARG A 734 10.90 4.28 -3.60
N ILE A 735 11.43 4.35 -2.37
CA ILE A 735 11.18 5.49 -1.49
C ILE A 735 11.87 6.72 -2.08
N PRO A 736 11.11 7.80 -2.36
CA PRO A 736 11.65 9.00 -2.98
C PRO A 736 12.40 9.86 -1.97
N VAL A 737 13.31 10.68 -2.50
CA VAL A 737 14.08 11.67 -1.74
C VAL A 737 13.44 13.04 -1.94
N PRO A 738 13.15 13.82 -0.87
CA PRO A 738 12.81 15.22 -1.01
C PRO A 738 13.90 15.97 -1.80
N PRO A 739 13.52 16.81 -2.79
CA PRO A 739 14.48 17.52 -3.61
C PRO A 739 15.37 18.45 -2.75
N LEU A 740 16.57 18.72 -3.23
CA LEU A 740 17.43 19.73 -2.63
C LEU A 740 16.68 21.07 -2.66
N ARG A 741 16.49 21.72 -1.49
CA ARG A 741 15.65 22.92 -1.33
C ARG A 741 16.26 24.19 -1.93
N GLU A 742 16.54 24.16 -3.23
CA GLU A 742 16.82 25.36 -4.04
C GLU A 742 15.52 26.06 -4.45
N ALA A 743 14.40 25.33 -4.44
CA ALA A 743 13.03 25.82 -4.61
C ALA A 743 12.07 25.05 -3.68
N ASN A 744 10.87 25.61 -3.44
CA ASN A 744 9.86 25.02 -2.56
C ASN A 744 8.98 23.99 -3.31
N GLU A 745 9.57 22.89 -3.77
CA GLU A 745 8.88 21.90 -4.62
C GLU A 745 7.87 21.02 -3.85
N ALA A 746 7.93 21.00 -2.52
CA ALA A 746 7.15 20.15 -1.63
C ALA A 746 6.27 20.97 -0.68
N LEU A 747 4.94 20.80 -0.76
CA LEU A 747 3.98 21.60 0.00
C LEU A 747 2.84 20.77 0.60
N ALA A 748 2.66 20.88 1.91
CA ALA A 748 1.44 20.52 2.61
C ALA A 748 0.82 21.76 3.29
N ASP A 749 -0.50 21.85 3.25
CA ASP A 749 -1.28 22.92 3.87
C ASP A 749 -2.58 22.34 4.47
N ILE A 750 -3.20 23.06 5.40
CA ILE A 750 -4.50 22.70 5.96
C ILE A 750 -5.62 23.47 5.25
N SER A 751 -6.82 22.90 5.20
CA SER A 751 -8.03 23.62 4.75
C SER A 751 -8.25 24.92 5.54
N LYS A 752 -8.29 26.07 4.87
CA LYS A 752 -8.38 27.39 5.53
C LYS A 752 -9.75 27.63 6.18
N ARG A 753 -9.81 28.47 7.22
CA ARG A 753 -11.09 28.87 7.86
C ARG A 753 -11.91 29.74 6.92
N GLY A 754 -13.15 29.32 6.62
CA GLY A 754 -14.02 30.00 5.67
C GLY A 754 -13.80 29.62 4.20
N GLU A 755 -12.85 28.73 3.91
CA GLU A 755 -12.64 28.20 2.56
C GLU A 755 -13.90 27.49 2.04
N THR A 756 -14.25 27.74 0.78
CA THR A 756 -15.47 27.18 0.16
C THR A 756 -15.31 25.67 -0.11
N ARG A 757 -16.43 24.95 -0.25
CA ARG A 757 -16.40 23.56 -0.76
C ARG A 757 -15.62 23.48 -2.07
N ALA A 758 -15.91 24.36 -3.03
CA ALA A 758 -15.29 24.40 -4.36
C ALA A 758 -13.76 24.53 -4.30
N THR A 759 -13.22 25.35 -3.39
CA THR A 759 -11.76 25.51 -3.22
C THR A 759 -11.12 24.18 -2.75
N ARG A 760 -11.78 23.43 -1.86
CA ARG A 760 -11.33 22.09 -1.47
C ARG A 760 -11.46 21.07 -2.60
N LEU A 761 -12.47 21.19 -3.46
CA LEU A 761 -12.63 20.33 -4.65
C LEU A 761 -11.48 20.53 -5.66
N ILE A 762 -10.85 21.70 -5.65
CA ILE A 762 -9.63 22.00 -6.43
C ILE A 762 -8.39 21.46 -5.71
N ARG A 763 -8.30 21.59 -4.38
CA ARG A 763 -7.19 21.05 -3.58
C ARG A 763 -7.11 19.52 -3.60
N PHE A 764 -8.25 18.81 -3.62
CA PHE A 764 -8.32 17.35 -3.76
C PHE A 764 -9.64 16.99 -4.44
N SER A 765 -9.57 16.21 -5.54
CA SER A 765 -10.70 16.11 -6.47
C SER A 765 -11.98 15.59 -5.81
N SER A 766 -13.09 16.26 -6.08
CA SER A 766 -14.36 16.07 -5.35
C SER A 766 -14.90 14.65 -5.38
N GLU A 767 -14.67 13.93 -6.48
CA GLU A 767 -15.19 12.57 -6.70
C GLU A 767 -14.76 11.61 -5.58
N HIS A 768 -13.54 11.74 -5.08
CA HIS A 768 -12.99 10.94 -3.99
C HIS A 768 -13.64 11.23 -2.60
N PHE A 769 -14.33 12.36 -2.43
CA PHE A 769 -15.03 12.73 -1.18
C PHE A 769 -16.56 12.70 -1.30
N ASP A 770 -17.12 13.11 -2.43
CA ASP A 770 -18.56 13.28 -2.66
C ASP A 770 -19.28 12.01 -3.15
N GLU A 771 -18.55 10.92 -3.42
CA GLU A 771 -19.12 9.64 -3.83
C GLU A 771 -20.27 9.17 -2.91
N ILE A 772 -21.38 8.71 -3.51
CA ILE A 772 -22.60 8.32 -2.78
C ILE A 772 -22.37 7.14 -1.82
N ILE A 773 -21.28 6.39 -2.00
CA ILE A 773 -20.88 5.27 -1.14
C ILE A 773 -20.12 5.75 0.11
N ASN A 774 -19.49 6.94 0.07
CA ASN A 774 -18.71 7.53 1.18
C ASN A 774 -19.58 8.17 2.28
N LEU A 775 -20.87 7.81 2.40
CA LEU A 775 -21.80 8.33 3.42
C LEU A 775 -21.19 8.32 4.83
N GLY A 776 -20.51 7.22 5.20
CA GLY A 776 -19.85 7.09 6.50
C GLY A 776 -18.74 8.12 6.76
N VAL A 777 -17.92 8.46 5.75
CA VAL A 777 -16.85 9.45 5.88
C VAL A 777 -17.45 10.85 6.00
N ARG A 778 -18.34 11.20 5.07
CA ARG A 778 -18.94 12.53 4.98
C ARG A 778 -19.77 12.86 6.22
N GLU A 779 -20.63 11.94 6.66
CA GLU A 779 -21.48 12.16 7.82
C GLU A 779 -20.65 12.20 9.11
N TYR A 780 -19.62 11.36 9.27
CA TYR A 780 -18.78 11.43 10.47
C TYR A 780 -17.99 12.75 10.57
N LEU A 781 -17.46 13.27 9.45
CA LEU A 781 -16.82 14.58 9.41
C LEU A 781 -17.75 15.71 9.87
N TYR A 782 -18.95 15.80 9.31
CA TYR A 782 -19.89 16.88 9.65
C TYR A 782 -20.57 16.70 11.01
N LEU A 783 -20.63 15.50 11.57
CA LEU A 783 -21.24 15.23 12.89
C LEU A 783 -20.28 15.38 14.08
N ASN A 784 -18.96 15.32 13.86
CA ASN A 784 -17.95 15.41 14.93
C ASN A 784 -17.05 16.65 14.81
N SER A 785 -17.19 17.44 13.74
CA SER A 785 -16.63 18.78 13.64
C SER A 785 -17.50 19.79 14.40
N GLU A 786 -16.89 20.63 15.24
CA GLU A 786 -17.58 21.77 15.87
C GLU A 786 -17.93 22.89 14.88
N SER A 787 -17.49 22.76 13.61
CA SER A 787 -17.75 23.70 12.52
C SER A 787 -18.40 23.01 11.31
N THR A 788 -19.20 23.75 10.54
CA THR A 788 -19.66 23.37 9.20
C THR A 788 -18.53 23.23 8.18
N VAL A 789 -17.30 23.61 8.55
CA VAL A 789 -16.06 23.39 7.81
C VAL A 789 -15.20 22.34 8.54
N PRO A 790 -15.10 21.10 8.05
CA PRO A 790 -14.15 20.12 8.59
C PRO A 790 -12.72 20.51 8.20
N ARG A 791 -11.78 20.44 9.17
CA ARG A 791 -10.35 20.63 8.92
C ARG A 791 -9.74 19.38 8.26
N ILE A 792 -8.92 19.55 7.22
CA ILE A 792 -8.19 18.47 6.53
C ILE A 792 -6.78 18.96 6.18
N ILE A 793 -5.76 18.14 6.45
CA ILE A 793 -4.38 18.33 5.94
C ILE A 793 -4.31 17.81 4.51
N PHE A 794 -3.80 18.61 3.58
CA PHE A 794 -3.52 18.19 2.21
C PHE A 794 -2.01 18.18 1.96
N VAL A 795 -1.47 17.04 1.52
CA VAL A 795 -0.13 16.92 0.95
C VAL A 795 -0.28 17.18 -0.55
N THR A 796 0.05 18.40 -0.99
CA THR A 796 -0.48 18.95 -2.25
C THR A 796 0.36 18.66 -3.48
N ARG A 797 1.69 18.67 -3.34
CA ARG A 797 2.68 18.42 -4.41
C ARG A 797 4.03 18.02 -3.81
N GLY A 798 4.85 17.35 -4.62
CA GLY A 798 6.23 17.00 -4.27
C GLY A 798 6.33 15.81 -3.31
N VAL A 799 7.50 15.66 -2.70
CA VAL A 799 7.85 14.57 -1.77
C VAL A 799 8.03 15.17 -0.38
N LEU A 800 7.32 14.64 0.62
CA LEU A 800 7.44 15.07 2.02
C LEU A 800 7.74 13.88 2.95
N THR A 801 8.62 14.09 3.94
CA THR A 801 8.73 13.25 5.15
C THR A 801 7.75 13.71 6.23
N MET A 802 7.67 12.98 7.35
CA MET A 802 6.81 13.37 8.48
C MET A 802 7.32 14.63 9.17
N SER A 803 8.64 14.88 9.32
CA SER A 803 9.13 16.14 9.88
C SER A 803 8.87 17.34 8.95
N GLU A 804 8.79 17.16 7.64
CA GLU A 804 8.38 18.21 6.70
C GLU A 804 6.89 18.54 6.85
N LEU A 805 6.04 17.51 6.85
CA LEU A 805 4.60 17.62 7.13
C LEU A 805 4.33 18.30 8.49
N ILE A 806 5.03 17.88 9.54
CA ILE A 806 4.92 18.44 10.90
C ILE A 806 5.35 19.91 10.93
N ALA A 807 6.43 20.27 10.24
CA ALA A 807 6.92 21.65 10.18
C ALA A 807 5.88 22.57 9.51
N GLN A 808 5.44 22.24 8.29
CA GLN A 808 4.52 23.07 7.51
C GLN A 808 3.14 23.16 8.18
N VAL A 809 2.50 22.03 8.51
CA VAL A 809 1.15 22.04 9.12
C VAL A 809 1.15 22.76 10.47
N ARG A 810 2.15 22.52 11.34
CA ARG A 810 2.23 23.20 12.65
C ARG A 810 2.77 24.63 12.54
N ALA A 811 2.96 25.19 11.35
CA ALA A 811 3.09 26.64 11.17
C ALA A 811 1.72 27.31 11.36
N THR A 812 0.75 26.87 10.57
CA THR A 812 -0.60 27.43 10.49
C THR A 812 -1.47 26.88 11.62
N ASP A 813 -1.61 25.56 11.72
CA ASP A 813 -2.49 24.85 12.66
C ASP A 813 -1.70 23.88 13.57
N PRO A 814 -1.27 24.32 14.78
CA PRO A 814 -0.40 23.54 15.65
C PRO A 814 -1.14 22.46 16.48
N ASP A 815 -2.47 22.41 16.43
CA ASP A 815 -3.29 21.40 17.13
C ASP A 815 -3.79 20.27 16.21
N ALA A 816 -3.82 20.47 14.89
CA ALA A 816 -4.00 19.42 13.89
C ALA A 816 -3.03 18.24 14.06
N ILE A 817 -1.81 18.48 14.58
CA ILE A 817 -0.81 17.45 14.88
C ILE A 817 -0.25 17.62 16.30
N SER A 818 -0.50 16.63 17.17
CA SER A 818 0.16 16.49 18.47
C SER A 818 1.41 15.60 18.36
N LEU A 819 2.42 15.90 19.19
CA LEU A 819 3.71 15.20 19.22
C LEU A 819 4.02 14.74 20.65
N ASP A 820 4.44 13.49 20.82
CA ASP A 820 4.98 12.96 22.08
C ASP A 820 6.26 12.16 21.79
N GLY A 821 7.42 12.82 21.97
CA GLY A 821 8.73 12.25 21.61
C GLY A 821 8.82 11.88 20.13
N SER A 822 8.79 10.57 19.85
CA SER A 822 8.81 9.99 18.49
C SER A 822 7.45 9.48 18.00
N GLU A 823 6.38 9.77 18.75
CA GLU A 823 5.00 9.44 18.41
C GLU A 823 4.26 10.69 17.89
N VAL A 824 3.61 10.53 16.73
CA VAL A 824 2.83 11.59 16.07
C VAL A 824 1.35 11.24 16.17
N THR A 825 0.49 12.18 16.57
CA THR A 825 -0.97 12.00 16.55
C THR A 825 -1.63 13.03 15.64
N LEU A 826 -2.31 12.55 14.60
CA LEU A 826 -3.16 13.39 13.75
C LEU A 826 -4.52 13.58 14.43
N ASN A 827 -4.92 14.83 14.62
CA ASN A 827 -6.22 15.24 15.18
C ASN A 827 -7.20 15.70 14.08
N VAL A 828 -6.82 15.55 12.81
CA VAL A 828 -7.62 15.84 11.62
C VAL A 828 -7.31 14.78 10.54
N PRO A 829 -8.18 14.57 9.55
CA PRO A 829 -7.85 13.79 8.37
C PRO A 829 -6.63 14.32 7.60
N LEU A 830 -5.95 13.42 6.91
CA LEU A 830 -4.88 13.72 5.96
C LEU A 830 -5.26 13.19 4.58
N ALA A 831 -4.99 13.98 3.55
CA ALA A 831 -5.20 13.67 2.14
C ALA A 831 -3.89 13.84 1.36
N VAL A 832 -3.45 12.82 0.62
CA VAL A 832 -2.31 12.91 -0.30
C VAL A 832 -2.83 13.06 -1.73
N ASN A 833 -2.46 14.14 -2.40
CA ASN A 833 -2.91 14.46 -3.76
C ASN A 833 -2.31 13.55 -4.83
N ASP A 834 -2.97 13.50 -5.99
CA ASP A 834 -2.32 13.06 -7.24
C ASP A 834 -1.04 13.89 -7.49
N GLY A 835 0.01 13.23 -7.97
CA GLY A 835 1.36 13.80 -8.13
C GLY A 835 2.12 14.12 -6.83
N ALA A 836 1.53 13.93 -5.64
CA ALA A 836 2.21 14.08 -4.36
C ALA A 836 2.71 12.74 -3.79
N SER A 837 3.69 12.79 -2.89
CA SER A 837 4.28 11.62 -2.23
C SER A 837 4.54 11.88 -0.75
N LEU A 838 4.02 11.02 0.13
CA LEU A 838 4.26 11.09 1.58
C LEU A 838 5.06 9.88 2.07
N VAL A 839 6.17 10.13 2.77
CA VAL A 839 7.04 9.12 3.37
C VAL A 839 6.82 9.08 4.88
N VAL A 840 6.27 7.96 5.38
CA VAL A 840 5.95 7.70 6.78
C VAL A 840 6.88 6.59 7.29
N SER A 841 7.99 6.95 7.94
CA SER A 841 9.07 6.01 8.20
C SER A 841 9.51 5.89 9.66
N GLY A 842 9.87 4.67 10.05
CA GLY A 842 10.60 4.30 11.26
C GLY A 842 11.99 4.94 11.37
N GLN A 843 12.54 5.47 10.27
CA GLN A 843 13.77 6.26 10.21
C GLN A 843 13.59 7.73 10.67
N GLU A 844 12.42 8.04 11.24
CA GLU A 844 11.98 9.38 11.63
C GLU A 844 11.02 9.34 12.83
N ILE A 845 9.96 8.52 12.75
CA ILE A 845 8.90 8.40 13.77
C ILE A 845 8.60 6.94 14.11
N LYS A 846 8.28 6.64 15.38
CA LYS A 846 8.00 5.25 15.82
C LYS A 846 6.53 4.87 15.66
N SER A 847 5.62 5.85 15.79
CA SER A 847 4.19 5.63 15.52
C SER A 847 3.48 6.83 14.92
N LEU A 848 2.53 6.56 14.03
CA LEU A 848 1.52 7.49 13.54
C LEU A 848 0.14 7.10 14.06
N LYS A 849 -0.37 7.85 15.02
CA LYS A 849 -1.67 7.63 15.67
C LYS A 849 -2.72 8.51 15.01
N LEU A 850 -3.90 7.95 14.76
CA LEU A 850 -5.04 8.64 14.17
C LEU A 850 -6.10 8.78 15.26
N ASN A 851 -6.43 10.03 15.65
CA ASN A 851 -7.37 10.30 16.72
C ASN A 851 -8.81 9.92 16.31
N THR A 852 -9.32 8.82 16.90
CA THR A 852 -10.67 8.29 16.65
C THR A 852 -11.76 9.30 16.99
N ARG A 853 -11.56 10.13 18.03
CA ARG A 853 -12.57 11.10 18.50
C ARG A 853 -12.64 12.34 17.63
N ALA A 854 -11.53 12.74 17.01
CA ALA A 854 -11.47 13.88 16.11
C ALA A 854 -11.69 13.51 14.63
N GLY A 855 -12.02 12.25 14.34
CA GLY A 855 -12.32 11.80 12.98
C GLY A 855 -11.11 11.73 12.05
N ALA A 856 -9.90 11.56 12.57
CA ALA A 856 -8.70 11.44 11.73
C ALA A 856 -8.70 10.12 10.95
N PHE A 857 -8.30 10.19 9.67
CA PHE A 857 -8.09 9.08 8.74
C PHE A 857 -7.10 9.53 7.65
N ILE A 858 -6.65 8.61 6.80
CA ILE A 858 -5.80 8.92 5.64
C ILE A 858 -6.54 8.59 4.35
N VAL A 859 -6.58 9.53 3.40
CA VAL A 859 -6.91 9.25 1.99
C VAL A 859 -5.71 9.52 1.09
N ASN A 860 -5.52 8.69 0.06
CA ASN A 860 -4.42 8.81 -0.90
C ASN A 860 -4.95 8.81 -2.34
N SER A 861 -4.48 9.74 -3.17
CA SER A 861 -4.67 9.76 -4.64
C SER A 861 -3.33 9.82 -5.40
N GLY A 862 -2.20 9.89 -4.68
CA GLY A 862 -0.83 9.81 -5.21
C GLY A 862 -0.07 8.67 -4.56
N ASN A 863 1.13 8.93 -4.03
CA ASN A 863 1.98 7.89 -3.46
C ASN A 863 2.09 7.99 -1.93
N ILE A 864 2.00 6.86 -1.24
CA ILE A 864 2.31 6.80 0.20
C ILE A 864 3.19 5.60 0.53
N TYR A 865 4.24 5.86 1.32
CA TYR A 865 5.27 4.90 1.69
C TYR A 865 5.29 4.72 3.21
N PHE A 866 5.06 3.50 3.68
CA PHE A 866 5.22 3.10 5.08
C PHE A 866 6.44 2.16 5.21
N ASP A 867 7.49 2.55 5.95
CA ASP A 867 8.61 1.67 6.30
C ASP A 867 8.76 1.55 7.81
N GLY A 868 8.77 0.33 8.34
CA GLY A 868 9.17 0.04 9.72
C GLY A 868 8.32 0.66 10.83
N VAL A 869 7.18 1.29 10.53
CA VAL A 869 6.41 2.19 11.40
C VAL A 869 5.15 1.52 11.97
N THR A 870 4.66 1.98 13.12
CA THR A 870 3.33 1.57 13.63
C THR A 870 2.27 2.63 13.30
N VAL A 871 1.24 2.28 12.53
CA VAL A 871 0.08 3.15 12.26
C VAL A 871 -1.14 2.61 13.01
N SER A 872 -1.78 3.42 13.87
CA SER A 872 -2.92 2.95 14.67
C SER A 872 -4.04 3.96 14.79
N SER A 873 -5.23 3.48 15.13
CA SER A 873 -6.22 4.34 15.79
C SER A 873 -5.76 4.69 17.21
N VAL A 874 -6.31 5.75 17.80
CA VAL A 874 -6.23 6.03 19.23
C VAL A 874 -7.51 6.71 19.72
N ASP A 875 -8.12 6.18 20.78
CA ASP A 875 -9.08 6.95 21.56
C ASP A 875 -8.31 7.73 22.64
N VAL A 876 -8.08 9.02 22.39
CA VAL A 876 -7.32 9.92 23.27
C VAL A 876 -7.88 10.04 24.68
N THR A 877 -9.12 9.63 24.94
CA THR A 877 -9.69 9.56 26.31
C THR A 877 -9.16 8.36 27.12
N THR A 878 -8.56 7.37 26.45
CA THR A 878 -8.01 6.13 27.05
C THR A 878 -6.52 5.93 26.78
N GLY A 879 -5.97 6.61 25.77
CA GLY A 879 -4.62 6.40 25.27
C GLY A 879 -4.40 5.08 24.53
N GLN A 880 -5.47 4.32 24.23
CA GLN A 880 -5.40 3.00 23.60
C GLN A 880 -5.93 3.00 22.15
N PRO A 881 -5.47 2.07 21.29
CA PRO A 881 -6.10 1.80 20.01
C PRO A 881 -7.56 1.36 20.18
N SER A 882 -8.39 1.68 19.19
CA SER A 882 -9.84 1.42 19.23
C SER A 882 -10.15 -0.06 18.86
N TYR A 883 -9.69 -1.00 19.70
CA TYR A 883 -9.88 -2.44 19.48
C TYR A 883 -11.36 -2.87 19.49
N VAL A 884 -11.66 -3.88 18.68
CA VAL A 884 -12.96 -4.55 18.57
C VAL A 884 -12.74 -6.05 18.73
N TYR A 885 -13.05 -6.59 19.91
CA TYR A 885 -13.00 -8.03 20.22
C TYR A 885 -14.38 -8.72 20.14
N ASP A 886 -15.39 -7.96 19.71
CA ASP A 886 -16.77 -8.40 19.54
C ASP A 886 -17.27 -7.82 18.23
N HIS A 887 -17.38 -8.68 17.22
CA HIS A 887 -17.71 -8.28 15.86
C HIS A 887 -19.12 -7.69 15.70
N GLU A 888 -20.04 -7.92 16.66
CA GLU A 888 -21.38 -7.32 16.63
C GLU A 888 -21.33 -5.83 17.00
N LYS A 889 -20.29 -5.41 17.74
CA LYS A 889 -20.08 -4.03 18.18
C LYS A 889 -19.22 -3.20 17.21
N GLY A 890 -18.63 -3.80 16.18
CA GLY A 890 -17.69 -3.17 15.23
C GLY A 890 -18.27 -2.19 14.21
N ILE A 891 -19.36 -1.48 14.55
CA ILE A 891 -20.12 -0.61 13.64
C ILE A 891 -19.85 0.90 13.81
N PHE A 892 -19.11 1.30 14.85
CA PHE A 892 -18.74 2.70 15.10
C PHE A 892 -17.52 3.12 14.26
N PHE A 893 -17.38 4.42 13.98
CA PHE A 893 -16.23 4.96 13.25
C PHE A 893 -14.90 4.57 13.91
N ARG A 894 -13.97 4.10 13.07
CA ARG A 894 -12.56 3.89 13.42
C ARG A 894 -11.72 4.47 12.28
N PRO A 895 -10.61 5.17 12.58
CA PRO A 895 -9.66 5.65 11.57
C PRO A 895 -9.29 4.58 10.55
N PHE A 896 -9.10 4.96 9.29
CA PHE A 896 -8.84 4.06 8.17
C PHE A 896 -7.81 4.66 7.20
N ILE A 897 -7.36 3.85 6.24
CA ILE A 897 -6.48 4.27 5.14
C ILE A 897 -7.16 3.85 3.82
N LEU A 898 -7.49 4.82 2.96
CA LEU A 898 -8.19 4.60 1.69
C LEU A 898 -7.42 5.22 0.51
N SER A 899 -7.00 4.39 -0.44
CA SER A 899 -6.20 4.79 -1.61
C SER A 899 -7.05 4.66 -2.88
N TRP A 900 -7.13 5.72 -3.68
CA TRP A 900 -8.04 5.88 -4.82
C TRP A 900 -7.39 5.55 -6.17
N SER A 901 -8.15 5.61 -7.27
CA SER A 901 -7.61 5.51 -8.63
C SER A 901 -6.38 6.41 -8.84
N GLY A 902 -5.38 5.90 -9.56
CA GLY A 902 -4.08 6.56 -9.78
C GLY A 902 -3.03 6.33 -8.68
N SER A 903 -3.44 5.94 -7.46
CA SER A 903 -2.50 5.83 -6.33
C SER A 903 -1.63 4.57 -6.31
N GLU A 904 -0.40 4.71 -5.80
CA GLU A 904 0.45 3.60 -5.34
C GLU A 904 0.61 3.67 -3.81
N THR A 905 0.30 2.57 -3.12
CA THR A 905 0.47 2.46 -1.67
C THR A 905 1.46 1.35 -1.34
N LEU A 906 2.58 1.71 -0.72
CA LEU A 906 3.67 0.79 -0.39
C LEU A 906 3.83 0.69 1.13
N ALA A 907 3.81 -0.52 1.66
CA ALA A 907 4.04 -0.76 3.09
C ALA A 907 5.04 -1.91 3.30
N VAL A 908 6.06 -1.67 4.11
CA VAL A 908 7.12 -2.64 4.40
C VAL A 908 7.49 -2.67 5.88
N ASP A 909 7.65 -3.87 6.44
CA ASP A 909 8.04 -4.14 7.83
C ASP A 909 7.25 -3.31 8.88
N SER A 910 6.01 -2.92 8.57
CA SER A 910 5.18 -1.97 9.34
C SER A 910 3.99 -2.64 10.04
N ARG A 911 3.40 -1.99 11.05
CA ARG A 911 2.25 -2.53 11.82
C ARG A 911 1.04 -1.61 11.75
N PHE A 912 -0.08 -2.11 11.25
CA PHE A 912 -1.37 -1.42 11.21
C PHE A 912 -2.28 -1.96 12.32
N VAL A 913 -2.77 -1.10 13.22
CA VAL A 913 -3.50 -1.53 14.43
C VAL A 913 -4.87 -0.87 14.55
N ALA A 914 -5.89 -1.71 14.68
CA ALA A 914 -7.26 -1.34 15.06
C ALA A 914 -7.90 -0.27 14.14
N LEU A 915 -7.70 -0.37 12.82
CA LEU A 915 -8.25 0.54 11.80
C LEU A 915 -9.54 0.01 11.15
N GLY A 916 -10.34 0.91 10.61
CA GLY A 916 -11.51 0.63 9.77
C GLY A 916 -12.75 0.11 10.49
N TYR A 917 -13.91 0.23 9.83
CA TYR A 917 -15.22 -0.11 10.39
C TYR A 917 -16.25 -0.41 9.29
N ALA A 918 -17.50 -0.65 9.68
CA ALA A 918 -18.65 -0.94 8.82
C ALA A 918 -19.15 0.26 7.96
N GLY A 919 -18.26 1.06 7.39
CA GLY A 919 -18.56 2.10 6.39
C GLY A 919 -18.13 1.67 4.98
N GLY A 920 -18.79 2.20 3.95
CA GLY A 920 -18.44 1.87 2.55
C GLY A 920 -17.01 2.27 2.22
N ARG A 921 -16.19 1.31 1.77
CA ARG A 921 -14.75 1.49 1.43
C ARG A 921 -13.83 1.89 2.60
N THR A 922 -14.33 1.98 3.84
CA THR A 922 -13.55 2.39 5.04
C THR A 922 -13.14 1.20 5.92
N TYR A 923 -12.83 0.05 5.32
CA TYR A 923 -12.78 -1.23 6.05
C TYR A 923 -11.48 -1.48 6.83
N GLY A 924 -10.41 -0.72 6.58
CA GLY A 924 -9.13 -0.89 7.28
C GLY A 924 -8.01 -0.22 6.48
N MET A 925 -7.18 -1.05 5.84
CA MET A 925 -6.44 -0.68 4.65
C MET A 925 -7.32 -0.98 3.42
N SER A 926 -7.50 -0.02 2.52
CA SER A 926 -8.43 -0.16 1.39
C SER A 926 -7.90 0.52 0.12
N LEU A 927 -7.83 -0.22 -0.99
CA LEU A 927 -7.46 0.29 -2.33
C LEU A 927 -8.71 0.22 -3.24
N SER A 928 -9.20 1.35 -3.75
CA SER A 928 -10.50 1.42 -4.42
C SER A 928 -10.51 2.32 -5.65
N SER A 929 -10.89 1.80 -6.81
CA SER A 929 -11.12 2.67 -7.98
C SER A 929 -12.33 3.59 -7.78
N GLY A 930 -12.19 4.84 -8.23
CA GLY A 930 -13.26 5.84 -8.19
C GLY A 930 -14.46 5.48 -9.07
N SER A 931 -15.59 6.12 -8.81
CA SER A 931 -16.83 5.94 -9.56
C SER A 931 -16.64 6.23 -11.06
N THR A 932 -17.14 5.31 -11.88
CA THR A 932 -17.19 5.47 -13.34
C THR A 932 -18.34 6.39 -13.81
N ASP A 933 -19.19 6.86 -12.89
CA ASP A 933 -20.42 7.59 -13.21
C ASP A 933 -20.21 9.11 -13.36
N THR A 934 -19.58 9.53 -14.46
CA THR A 934 -20.06 10.71 -15.21
C THR A 934 -19.74 10.61 -16.70
N LEU A 935 -20.74 10.93 -17.53
CA LEU A 935 -20.61 11.12 -18.99
C LEU A 935 -19.60 12.20 -19.41
N ALA A 936 -19.05 12.96 -18.46
CA ALA A 936 -18.06 14.02 -18.68
C ALA A 936 -16.62 13.51 -18.82
N ARG A 937 -16.25 12.38 -18.20
CA ARG A 937 -14.85 11.91 -18.16
C ARG A 937 -14.63 10.65 -18.99
N LYS A 938 -13.99 10.82 -20.15
CA LYS A 938 -13.46 9.71 -20.98
C LYS A 938 -12.06 9.25 -20.59
N VAL A 939 -11.45 9.89 -19.59
CA VAL A 939 -10.14 9.52 -19.05
C VAL A 939 -10.39 8.63 -17.83
N GLN A 940 -10.26 7.32 -18.03
CA GLN A 940 -10.25 6.37 -16.92
C GLN A 940 -8.87 6.42 -16.28
N ALA A 941 -8.79 6.91 -15.04
CA ALA A 941 -7.56 6.89 -14.25
C ALA A 941 -7.10 5.43 -14.02
N PRO A 942 -5.79 5.19 -13.78
CA PRO A 942 -5.30 3.86 -13.44
C PRO A 942 -6.04 3.25 -12.25
N ALA A 943 -6.11 1.92 -12.21
CA ALA A 943 -6.52 1.23 -10.99
C ALA A 943 -5.49 1.49 -9.87
N PRO A 944 -5.91 1.56 -8.60
CA PRO A 944 -4.98 1.60 -7.49
C PRO A 944 -4.14 0.32 -7.46
N THR A 945 -2.88 0.46 -7.04
CA THR A 945 -1.94 -0.65 -6.89
C THR A 945 -1.06 -0.46 -5.64
N GLY A 946 -0.25 -1.45 -5.30
CA GLY A 946 0.57 -1.37 -4.10
C GLY A 946 1.37 -2.63 -3.78
N TYR A 947 2.41 -2.43 -2.97
CA TYR A 947 3.31 -3.49 -2.50
C TYR A 947 3.29 -3.54 -0.97
N PHE A 948 2.81 -4.65 -0.42
CA PHE A 948 2.66 -4.90 1.01
C PHE A 948 3.57 -6.07 1.38
N ILE A 949 4.74 -5.78 1.93
CA ILE A 949 5.79 -6.75 2.24
C ILE A 949 6.01 -6.85 3.75
N ASN A 950 5.90 -8.04 4.34
CA ASN A 950 6.22 -8.30 5.76
C ASN A 950 5.54 -7.37 6.79
N ASN A 951 4.31 -6.91 6.54
CA ASN A 951 3.57 -6.07 7.50
C ASN A 951 2.75 -6.92 8.50
N SER A 952 2.33 -6.31 9.61
CA SER A 952 1.38 -6.88 10.57
C SER A 952 0.08 -6.07 10.56
N PHE A 953 -1.05 -6.69 10.23
CA PHE A 953 -2.39 -6.09 10.21
C PHE A 953 -3.22 -6.63 11.38
N GLU A 954 -3.34 -5.86 12.46
CA GLU A 954 -3.89 -6.33 13.74
C GLU A 954 -5.23 -5.68 14.06
N ASN A 955 -6.26 -6.50 14.22
CA ASN A 955 -7.62 -6.10 14.61
C ASN A 955 -8.26 -5.00 13.73
N LEU A 956 -7.83 -4.92 12.47
CA LEU A 956 -8.53 -4.18 11.44
C LEU A 956 -9.93 -4.78 11.21
N TYR A 957 -10.88 -3.98 10.72
CA TYR A 957 -12.23 -4.48 10.49
C TYR A 957 -12.25 -5.51 9.35
N TYR A 958 -11.73 -5.15 8.18
CA TYR A 958 -11.12 -6.07 7.20
C TYR A 958 -9.61 -5.74 7.19
N GLY A 959 -8.73 -6.74 7.31
CA GLY A 959 -7.28 -6.53 7.32
C GLY A 959 -6.73 -5.85 6.06
N PHE A 960 -7.24 -6.25 4.89
CA PHE A 960 -6.99 -5.57 3.63
C PHE A 960 -8.20 -5.73 2.70
N TYR A 961 -8.61 -4.65 2.02
CA TYR A 961 -9.70 -4.63 1.04
C TYR A 961 -9.26 -4.02 -0.29
N ALA A 962 -9.81 -4.54 -1.40
CA ALA A 962 -9.59 -4.01 -2.74
C ALA A 962 -10.90 -3.88 -3.53
N PHE A 963 -11.00 -2.90 -4.41
CA PHE A 963 -12.10 -2.70 -5.37
C PHE A 963 -11.53 -2.22 -6.71
N GLU A 964 -11.74 -2.99 -7.78
CA GLU A 964 -11.20 -2.77 -9.13
C GLU A 964 -9.69 -2.48 -9.17
N ALA A 965 -8.95 -2.96 -8.16
CA ALA A 965 -7.52 -2.75 -8.00
C ALA A 965 -6.71 -3.79 -8.80
N LYS A 966 -5.46 -3.47 -9.16
CA LYS A 966 -4.69 -4.31 -10.09
C LYS A 966 -3.24 -4.45 -9.64
N ASP A 967 -2.66 -5.61 -9.95
CA ASP A 967 -1.22 -5.86 -9.89
C ASP A 967 -0.64 -5.71 -8.45
N ILE A 968 -1.48 -5.87 -7.42
CA ILE A 968 -1.11 -5.75 -6.00
C ILE A 968 -0.22 -6.93 -5.60
N VAL A 969 0.93 -6.61 -4.99
CA VAL A 969 1.85 -7.58 -4.39
C VAL A 969 1.63 -7.58 -2.89
N PHE A 970 1.06 -8.65 -2.34
CA PHE A 970 0.72 -8.80 -0.92
C PHE A 970 1.43 -10.04 -0.36
N VAL A 971 2.65 -9.85 0.12
CA VAL A 971 3.66 -10.91 0.23
C VAL A 971 4.32 -10.93 1.62
N GLY A 972 4.15 -12.04 2.36
CA GLY A 972 4.78 -12.26 3.68
C GLY A 972 4.13 -11.57 4.89
N ASN A 973 2.93 -11.02 4.75
CA ASN A 973 2.27 -10.26 5.82
C ASN A 973 1.56 -11.16 6.85
N GLU A 974 1.41 -10.66 8.07
CA GLU A 974 0.61 -11.26 9.14
C GLU A 974 -0.73 -10.51 9.27
N LEU A 975 -1.84 -11.24 9.42
CA LEU A 975 -3.18 -10.69 9.61
C LEU A 975 -3.81 -11.34 10.85
N VAL A 976 -4.03 -10.54 11.88
CA VAL A 976 -4.27 -11.02 13.26
C VAL A 976 -5.60 -10.50 13.79
N ASN A 977 -6.46 -11.40 14.26
CA ASN A 977 -7.67 -11.07 15.02
C ASN A 977 -8.62 -10.08 14.28
N GLY A 978 -8.65 -10.14 12.94
CA GLY A 978 -9.50 -9.29 12.10
C GLY A 978 -10.98 -9.44 12.45
N VAL A 979 -11.74 -8.34 12.42
CA VAL A 979 -13.11 -8.33 12.96
C VAL A 979 -14.08 -9.12 12.09
N ILE A 980 -13.97 -8.98 10.76
CA ILE A 980 -14.82 -9.70 9.80
C ILE A 980 -13.98 -10.62 8.91
N TYR A 981 -12.95 -10.08 8.26
CA TYR A 981 -12.05 -10.79 7.36
C TYR A 981 -10.57 -10.48 7.70
N GLY A 982 -9.67 -11.40 7.39
CA GLY A 982 -8.25 -11.11 7.24
C GLY A 982 -8.01 -10.35 5.93
N LEU A 983 -7.87 -11.07 4.82
CA LEU A 983 -7.64 -10.54 3.49
C LEU A 983 -8.92 -10.69 2.64
N ASP A 984 -9.47 -9.58 2.12
CA ASP A 984 -10.72 -9.51 1.34
C ASP A 984 -10.61 -8.60 0.09
N PRO A 985 -9.80 -8.94 -0.93
CA PRO A 985 -9.91 -8.31 -2.24
C PRO A 985 -11.26 -8.60 -2.89
N HIS A 986 -11.88 -7.56 -3.45
CA HIS A 986 -13.24 -7.62 -3.95
C HIS A 986 -13.37 -6.99 -5.36
N ASP A 987 -14.53 -7.18 -5.98
CA ASP A 987 -15.09 -6.36 -7.08
C ASP A 987 -14.14 -6.13 -8.25
N ARG A 988 -13.99 -7.13 -9.13
CA ARG A 988 -13.28 -7.02 -10.43
C ARG A 988 -11.80 -6.59 -10.33
N SER A 989 -11.22 -6.70 -9.13
CA SER A 989 -9.78 -6.60 -8.92
C SER A 989 -9.06 -7.80 -9.56
N LYS A 990 -7.81 -7.66 -10.03
CA LYS A 990 -7.15 -8.77 -10.76
C LYS A 990 -5.63 -8.76 -10.71
N ASN A 991 -5.00 -9.89 -11.07
CA ASN A 991 -3.55 -10.11 -11.03
C ASN A 991 -2.97 -9.84 -9.62
N LEU A 992 -3.69 -10.30 -8.58
CA LEU A 992 -3.33 -10.07 -7.19
C LEU A 992 -2.42 -11.21 -6.70
N MET A 993 -1.29 -10.86 -6.08
CA MET A 993 -0.26 -11.81 -5.69
C MET A 993 -0.19 -11.93 -4.17
N MET A 994 -0.98 -12.87 -3.63
CA MET A 994 -1.18 -13.09 -2.20
C MET A 994 -0.33 -14.29 -1.76
N ALA A 995 0.92 -14.07 -1.36
CA ALA A 995 1.86 -15.15 -1.09
C ALA A 995 2.55 -15.13 0.28
N TYR A 996 2.78 -16.30 0.85
CA TYR A 996 3.48 -16.52 2.13
C TYR A 996 2.92 -15.70 3.32
N ASN A 997 1.69 -15.21 3.24
CA ASN A 997 1.03 -14.48 4.32
C ASN A 997 0.54 -15.45 5.41
N THR A 998 0.32 -14.93 6.61
CA THR A 998 -0.20 -15.68 7.75
C THR A 998 -1.47 -15.01 8.28
N ALA A 999 -2.64 -15.66 8.15
CA ALA A 999 -3.94 -15.12 8.53
C ALA A 999 -4.62 -15.97 9.62
N TYR A 1000 -4.80 -15.41 10.83
CA TYR A 1000 -5.38 -16.15 11.95
C TYR A 1000 -6.24 -15.34 12.91
N GLY A 1001 -7.14 -16.05 13.62
CA GLY A 1001 -7.99 -15.47 14.66
C GLY A 1001 -9.14 -14.60 14.15
N THR A 1002 -9.47 -14.64 12.85
CA THR A 1002 -10.54 -13.83 12.27
C THR A 1002 -11.89 -14.13 12.93
N GLN A 1003 -12.52 -13.11 13.52
CA GLN A 1003 -13.58 -13.25 14.52
C GLN A 1003 -14.97 -13.61 13.97
N LYS A 1004 -15.21 -13.46 12.66
CA LYS A 1004 -16.54 -13.68 12.06
C LYS A 1004 -16.53 -14.46 10.74
N LYS A 1005 -15.51 -14.30 9.89
CA LYS A 1005 -15.44 -15.00 8.60
C LYS A 1005 -13.99 -15.42 8.29
N HIS A 1006 -13.56 -15.26 7.04
CA HIS A 1006 -12.44 -15.98 6.43
C HIS A 1006 -11.09 -15.34 6.73
N GLY A 1007 -10.05 -16.18 6.83
CA GLY A 1007 -8.66 -15.70 6.89
C GLY A 1007 -8.25 -15.04 5.57
N ILE A 1008 -8.50 -15.72 4.45
CA ILE A 1008 -8.34 -15.18 3.10
C ILE A 1008 -9.63 -15.45 2.32
N ILE A 1009 -10.18 -14.43 1.67
CA ILE A 1009 -11.27 -14.53 0.71
C ILE A 1009 -10.96 -13.62 -0.49
N ILE A 1010 -11.34 -14.04 -1.70
CA ILE A 1010 -11.54 -13.13 -2.83
C ILE A 1010 -12.99 -13.21 -3.29
N SER A 1011 -13.59 -12.08 -3.71
CA SER A 1011 -15.04 -12.01 -3.92
C SER A 1011 -15.47 -11.06 -5.04
N ARG A 1012 -16.43 -11.51 -5.86
CA ARG A 1012 -16.99 -10.80 -7.02
C ARG A 1012 -15.97 -10.51 -8.13
N GLU A 1013 -15.85 -11.47 -9.05
CA GLU A 1013 -15.01 -11.36 -10.25
C GLU A 1013 -13.54 -11.02 -9.97
N VAL A 1014 -12.97 -11.48 -8.86
CA VAL A 1014 -11.53 -11.31 -8.64
C VAL A 1014 -10.78 -12.33 -9.48
N ASP A 1015 -10.12 -11.85 -10.54
CA ASP A 1015 -9.65 -12.70 -11.64
C ASP A 1015 -8.13 -12.90 -11.64
N ASP A 1016 -7.70 -14.01 -12.26
CA ASP A 1016 -6.32 -14.27 -12.72
C ASP A 1016 -5.28 -14.01 -11.61
N SER A 1017 -5.60 -14.44 -10.38
CA SER A 1017 -4.89 -14.10 -9.15
C SER A 1017 -4.29 -15.33 -8.45
N PHE A 1018 -3.37 -15.09 -7.52
CA PHE A 1018 -2.47 -16.11 -6.97
C PHE A 1018 -2.54 -16.13 -5.45
N ILE A 1019 -2.88 -17.28 -4.87
CA ILE A 1019 -2.90 -17.54 -3.42
C ILE A 1019 -1.85 -18.64 -3.17
N LEU A 1020 -0.61 -18.25 -2.83
CA LEU A 1020 0.57 -19.13 -2.89
C LEU A 1020 1.27 -19.26 -1.53
N GLY A 1021 1.38 -20.47 -0.99
CA GLY A 1021 2.23 -20.73 0.19
C GLY A 1021 1.80 -20.08 1.51
N ASN A 1022 0.56 -19.58 1.61
CA ASN A 1022 0.05 -18.90 2.81
C ASN A 1022 -0.28 -19.89 3.95
N LEU A 1023 -0.25 -19.41 5.19
CA LEU A 1023 -0.73 -20.10 6.37
C LEU A 1023 -2.07 -19.46 6.81
N SER A 1024 -3.19 -20.17 6.71
CA SER A 1024 -4.52 -19.61 7.07
C SER A 1024 -5.26 -20.51 8.05
N PHE A 1025 -5.23 -20.14 9.34
CA PHE A 1025 -5.61 -21.05 10.42
C PHE A 1025 -6.37 -20.39 11.57
N GLU A 1026 -7.15 -21.19 12.31
CA GLU A 1026 -7.90 -20.72 13.50
C GLU A 1026 -8.81 -19.49 13.22
N ASN A 1027 -9.39 -19.41 12.02
CA ASN A 1027 -10.41 -18.42 11.65
C ASN A 1027 -11.82 -19.00 11.86
N HIS A 1028 -12.81 -18.16 12.16
CA HIS A 1028 -14.21 -18.61 12.36
C HIS A 1028 -14.87 -19.09 11.05
N GLY A 1029 -14.57 -18.43 9.93
CA GLY A 1029 -14.96 -18.88 8.59
C GLY A 1029 -13.98 -19.92 8.03
N SER A 1030 -14.07 -20.14 6.72
CA SER A 1030 -13.08 -20.94 5.98
C SER A 1030 -11.67 -20.31 5.99
N GLY A 1031 -10.63 -21.12 5.86
CA GLY A 1031 -9.25 -20.63 5.75
C GLY A 1031 -9.01 -19.85 4.46
N ILE A 1032 -9.38 -20.43 3.32
CA ILE A 1032 -9.32 -19.78 1.99
C ILE A 1032 -10.71 -19.87 1.33
N MET A 1033 -11.18 -18.80 0.68
CA MET A 1033 -12.44 -18.80 -0.07
C MET A 1033 -12.35 -18.00 -1.39
N LEU A 1034 -12.99 -18.51 -2.44
CA LEU A 1034 -13.30 -17.79 -3.68
C LEU A 1034 -14.84 -17.62 -3.74
N ASP A 1035 -15.35 -16.40 -3.83
CA ASP A 1035 -16.79 -16.09 -3.91
C ASP A 1035 -17.17 -15.33 -5.20
N ARG A 1036 -18.43 -15.48 -5.60
CA ARG A 1036 -19.12 -14.73 -6.68
C ARG A 1036 -18.30 -14.61 -7.97
N GLN A 1037 -18.24 -15.68 -8.77
CA GLN A 1037 -17.71 -15.63 -10.13
C GLN A 1037 -16.27 -15.11 -10.24
N SER A 1038 -15.42 -15.38 -9.25
CA SER A 1038 -13.98 -15.12 -9.32
C SER A 1038 -13.30 -16.24 -10.15
N TYR A 1039 -12.68 -15.90 -11.30
CA TYR A 1039 -12.11 -16.89 -12.25
C TYR A 1039 -10.58 -16.91 -12.23
N GLY A 1040 -9.99 -17.97 -12.80
CA GLY A 1040 -8.57 -18.00 -13.18
C GLY A 1040 -7.60 -18.14 -12.00
N THR A 1041 -8.10 -18.33 -10.78
CA THR A 1041 -7.29 -18.26 -9.56
C THR A 1041 -6.50 -19.55 -9.31
N ILE A 1042 -5.25 -19.39 -8.91
CA ILE A 1042 -4.32 -20.47 -8.54
C ILE A 1042 -4.13 -20.46 -7.02
N VAL A 1043 -4.46 -21.58 -6.38
CA VAL A 1043 -4.32 -21.80 -4.93
C VAL A 1043 -3.31 -22.92 -4.73
N TYR A 1044 -2.05 -22.57 -4.47
CA TYR A 1044 -0.93 -23.51 -4.51
C TYR A 1044 -0.10 -23.54 -3.21
N ALA A 1045 0.24 -24.74 -2.74
CA ALA A 1045 1.16 -24.98 -1.63
C ALA A 1045 0.83 -24.28 -0.29
N ASN A 1046 -0.43 -23.89 -0.05
CA ASN A 1046 -0.88 -23.26 1.21
C ASN A 1046 -1.11 -24.30 2.32
N ASP A 1047 -1.05 -23.89 3.58
CA ASP A 1047 -1.53 -24.67 4.74
C ASP A 1047 -2.75 -23.96 5.35
N ALA A 1048 -3.94 -24.53 5.14
CA ALA A 1048 -5.18 -24.00 5.70
C ALA A 1048 -5.76 -25.01 6.71
N SER A 1049 -5.54 -24.72 8.00
CA SER A 1049 -5.68 -25.70 9.08
C SER A 1049 -6.42 -25.18 10.31
N ARG A 1050 -7.10 -26.06 11.05
CA ARG A 1050 -7.79 -25.76 12.33
C ARG A 1050 -8.81 -24.60 12.28
N ASN A 1051 -9.27 -24.17 11.12
CA ASN A 1051 -10.34 -23.18 10.99
C ASN A 1051 -11.68 -23.78 11.44
N GLU A 1052 -12.63 -22.98 11.95
CA GLU A 1052 -13.96 -23.48 12.31
C GLU A 1052 -14.84 -23.76 11.07
N GLY A 1053 -14.56 -23.06 9.96
CA GLY A 1053 -15.17 -23.30 8.65
C GLY A 1053 -14.51 -24.44 7.85
N ASP A 1054 -14.49 -24.26 6.52
CA ASP A 1054 -13.86 -25.18 5.57
C ASP A 1054 -12.35 -24.86 5.39
N GLY A 1055 -11.54 -25.80 4.90
CA GLY A 1055 -10.13 -25.50 4.58
C GLY A 1055 -10.02 -24.55 3.38
N PHE A 1056 -10.56 -24.98 2.25
CA PHE A 1056 -10.81 -24.19 1.05
C PHE A 1056 -12.28 -24.27 0.63
N ALA A 1057 -12.84 -23.16 0.13
CA ALA A 1057 -14.16 -23.10 -0.48
C ALA A 1057 -14.18 -22.32 -1.80
N ALA A 1058 -14.74 -22.92 -2.87
CA ALA A 1058 -15.19 -22.20 -4.06
C ALA A 1058 -16.72 -22.09 -4.03
N MET A 1059 -17.23 -20.86 -3.98
CA MET A 1059 -18.66 -20.53 -3.99
C MET A 1059 -18.98 -19.74 -5.26
N GLU A 1060 -19.79 -20.32 -6.15
CA GLU A 1060 -20.17 -19.74 -7.44
C GLU A 1060 -18.98 -19.22 -8.30
N SER A 1061 -17.78 -19.78 -8.11
CA SER A 1061 -16.49 -19.29 -8.62
C SER A 1061 -15.79 -20.39 -9.44
N PRO A 1062 -16.00 -20.42 -10.77
CA PRO A 1062 -15.45 -21.45 -11.67
C PRO A 1062 -13.98 -21.22 -12.02
N CYS A 1063 -13.35 -22.17 -12.73
CA CYS A 1063 -11.98 -22.02 -13.27
C CYS A 1063 -10.94 -21.75 -12.17
N ALA A 1064 -10.68 -22.75 -11.32
CA ALA A 1064 -9.70 -22.65 -10.24
C ALA A 1064 -8.79 -23.87 -10.22
N LEU A 1065 -7.51 -23.65 -9.89
CA LEU A 1065 -6.53 -24.71 -9.66
C LEU A 1065 -6.14 -24.72 -8.18
N VAL A 1066 -6.58 -25.75 -7.44
CA VAL A 1066 -6.31 -25.95 -6.02
C VAL A 1066 -5.34 -27.12 -5.88
N ASP A 1067 -4.06 -26.83 -5.75
CA ASP A 1067 -3.00 -27.80 -6.01
C ASP A 1067 -1.90 -27.81 -4.93
N SER A 1068 -1.43 -29.00 -4.54
CA SER A 1068 -0.39 -29.21 -3.51
C SER A 1068 -0.65 -28.57 -2.12
N ASN A 1069 -1.88 -28.21 -1.74
CA ASN A 1069 -2.15 -27.58 -0.44
C ASN A 1069 -2.31 -28.61 0.70
N MET A 1070 -2.12 -28.18 1.95
CA MET A 1070 -2.51 -28.91 3.16
C MET A 1070 -3.84 -28.36 3.71
N PHE A 1071 -4.86 -29.22 3.80
CA PHE A 1071 -6.16 -28.91 4.40
C PHE A 1071 -6.40 -29.81 5.61
N TYR A 1072 -6.09 -29.31 6.81
CA TYR A 1072 -5.94 -30.15 8.01
C TYR A 1072 -6.83 -29.71 9.19
N SER A 1073 -7.58 -30.67 9.76
CA SER A 1073 -8.31 -30.52 11.02
C SER A 1073 -9.36 -29.38 11.05
N ASN A 1074 -9.86 -28.96 9.89
CA ASN A 1074 -10.86 -27.89 9.79
C ASN A 1074 -12.24 -28.36 10.29
N GLY A 1075 -13.04 -27.42 10.78
CA GLY A 1075 -14.34 -27.65 11.44
C GLY A 1075 -15.45 -28.14 10.51
N ARG A 1076 -15.27 -27.98 9.20
CA ARG A 1076 -16.15 -28.48 8.14
C ARG A 1076 -15.37 -29.38 7.17
N SER A 1077 -15.45 -29.14 5.86
CA SER A 1077 -14.81 -29.95 4.82
C SER A 1077 -13.41 -29.41 4.51
N GLY A 1078 -12.52 -30.26 4.00
CA GLY A 1078 -11.16 -29.84 3.58
C GLY A 1078 -11.20 -28.96 2.35
N VAL A 1079 -11.87 -29.43 1.30
CA VAL A 1079 -12.16 -28.72 0.04
C VAL A 1079 -13.67 -28.75 -0.21
N LYS A 1080 -14.25 -27.59 -0.47
CA LYS A 1080 -15.67 -27.41 -0.82
C LYS A 1080 -15.84 -26.68 -2.15
N VAL A 1081 -16.77 -27.14 -2.97
CA VAL A 1081 -17.12 -26.56 -4.28
C VAL A 1081 -18.65 -26.46 -4.39
N ARG A 1082 -19.21 -25.25 -4.33
CA ARG A 1082 -20.65 -24.96 -4.49
C ARG A 1082 -20.89 -24.25 -5.81
N ASN A 1083 -21.81 -24.74 -6.64
CA ASN A 1083 -22.27 -24.06 -7.88
C ASN A 1083 -21.12 -23.57 -8.81
N SER A 1084 -20.00 -24.29 -8.82
CA SER A 1084 -18.75 -23.91 -9.51
C SER A 1084 -18.26 -25.05 -10.40
N TRP A 1085 -17.76 -24.73 -11.58
CA TRP A 1085 -17.28 -25.72 -12.58
C TRP A 1085 -15.82 -25.44 -12.99
N ASP A 1086 -15.20 -26.39 -13.67
CA ASP A 1086 -13.77 -26.36 -14.03
C ASP A 1086 -12.86 -26.11 -12.80
N VAL A 1087 -13.22 -26.68 -11.64
CA VAL A 1087 -12.41 -26.63 -10.42
C VAL A 1087 -11.53 -27.88 -10.34
N HIS A 1088 -10.22 -27.67 -10.43
CA HIS A 1088 -9.20 -28.72 -10.34
C HIS A 1088 -8.64 -28.77 -8.92
N VAL A 1089 -8.55 -29.98 -8.37
CA VAL A 1089 -8.13 -30.26 -6.99
C VAL A 1089 -7.04 -31.33 -7.08
N GLU A 1090 -5.78 -30.93 -7.21
CA GLU A 1090 -4.65 -31.83 -7.49
C GLU A 1090 -3.68 -31.96 -6.30
N GLY A 1091 -3.15 -33.16 -6.04
CA GLY A 1091 -2.00 -33.37 -5.14
C GLY A 1091 -2.15 -32.94 -3.66
N ASN A 1092 -3.32 -32.45 -3.23
CA ASN A 1092 -3.52 -31.87 -1.90
C ASN A 1092 -3.46 -32.92 -0.80
N GLN A 1093 -2.99 -32.52 0.37
CA GLN A 1093 -2.99 -33.31 1.61
C GLN A 1093 -4.21 -32.93 2.45
N ILE A 1094 -5.26 -33.75 2.40
CA ILE A 1094 -6.57 -33.44 2.95
C ILE A 1094 -6.85 -34.38 4.14
N ARG A 1095 -6.63 -33.87 5.35
CA ARG A 1095 -6.47 -34.69 6.56
C ARG A 1095 -7.37 -34.26 7.72
N GLN A 1096 -8.02 -35.20 8.39
CA GLN A 1096 -8.73 -35.02 9.68
C GLN A 1096 -9.87 -33.97 9.71
N ASN A 1097 -10.40 -33.54 8.56
CA ASN A 1097 -11.48 -32.54 8.52
C ASN A 1097 -12.82 -33.14 8.99
N LYS A 1098 -13.62 -32.37 9.75
CA LYS A 1098 -14.81 -32.88 10.47
C LYS A 1098 -16.01 -33.20 9.58
N ALA A 1099 -15.97 -32.82 8.31
CA ALA A 1099 -16.91 -33.21 7.25
C ALA A 1099 -16.20 -33.98 6.12
N ALA A 1100 -16.34 -33.57 4.86
CA ALA A 1100 -15.73 -34.28 3.74
C ALA A 1100 -14.27 -33.85 3.52
N GLY A 1101 -13.45 -34.72 2.91
CA GLY A 1101 -12.18 -34.31 2.33
C GLY A 1101 -12.42 -33.40 1.13
N ILE A 1102 -13.13 -33.89 0.12
CA ILE A 1102 -13.58 -33.11 -1.04
C ILE A 1102 -15.10 -33.20 -1.18
N GLU A 1103 -15.77 -32.06 -1.26
CA GLU A 1103 -17.23 -31.91 -1.39
C GLU A 1103 -17.59 -31.04 -2.59
N ALA A 1104 -18.32 -31.59 -3.57
CA ALA A 1104 -18.82 -30.84 -4.74
C ALA A 1104 -20.35 -30.91 -4.85
N TYR A 1105 -21.02 -29.75 -4.82
CA TYR A 1105 -22.48 -29.69 -4.76
C TYR A 1105 -23.09 -28.47 -5.45
N ILE A 1106 -24.39 -28.56 -5.71
CA ILE A 1106 -25.21 -27.43 -6.14
C ILE A 1106 -26.19 -27.03 -5.04
N ASP A 1107 -26.60 -25.77 -5.04
CA ASP A 1107 -27.49 -25.24 -4.01
C ASP A 1107 -28.44 -24.18 -4.55
N ASN A 1108 -29.67 -24.15 -4.02
CA ASN A 1108 -30.73 -23.27 -4.48
C ASN A 1108 -30.73 -21.95 -3.70
N LEU A 1109 -29.86 -21.01 -4.10
CA LEU A 1109 -29.68 -19.74 -3.40
C LEU A 1109 -30.94 -18.85 -3.41
N LYS A 1110 -31.95 -19.15 -4.24
CA LYS A 1110 -33.24 -18.43 -4.19
C LYS A 1110 -34.07 -18.79 -2.96
N VAL A 1111 -33.92 -20.00 -2.42
CA VAL A 1111 -34.50 -20.37 -1.12
C VAL A 1111 -33.81 -19.59 0.01
N ALA A 1112 -32.53 -19.22 -0.18
CA ALA A 1112 -31.77 -18.38 0.72
C ALA A 1112 -32.02 -16.86 0.57
N GLU A 1113 -32.94 -16.40 -0.30
CA GLU A 1113 -33.34 -14.97 -0.40
C GLU A 1113 -33.86 -14.40 0.94
N GLN A 1114 -34.27 -15.26 1.87
CA GLN A 1114 -34.72 -14.88 3.21
C GLN A 1114 -33.59 -14.80 4.26
N SER A 1115 -32.34 -15.10 3.88
CA SER A 1115 -31.19 -15.22 4.80
C SER A 1115 -29.85 -14.69 4.26
N GLU A 1116 -29.62 -14.72 2.95
CA GLU A 1116 -28.44 -14.14 2.29
C GLU A 1116 -28.86 -12.91 1.47
N PHE A 1117 -28.35 -11.73 1.84
CA PHE A 1117 -28.51 -10.51 1.03
C PHE A 1117 -27.63 -10.60 -0.23
N ARG A 1118 -28.16 -11.24 -1.28
CA ARG A 1118 -27.49 -11.40 -2.58
C ARG A 1118 -28.32 -10.78 -3.69
N ASP A 1119 -27.73 -9.85 -4.43
CA ASP A 1119 -28.31 -9.36 -5.68
C ASP A 1119 -28.01 -10.37 -6.79
N PHE A 1120 -29.04 -10.94 -7.44
CA PHE A 1120 -28.87 -11.92 -8.51
C PHE A 1120 -28.71 -11.32 -9.92
N ALA A 1121 -28.81 -9.99 -10.06
CA ALA A 1121 -28.42 -9.27 -11.27
C ALA A 1121 -26.92 -8.93 -11.24
N GLU A 1122 -26.39 -8.53 -10.08
CA GLU A 1122 -24.94 -8.32 -9.88
C GLU A 1122 -24.17 -9.63 -9.67
N ASP A 1123 -24.64 -10.51 -8.78
CA ASP A 1123 -24.02 -11.79 -8.42
C ASP A 1123 -24.83 -13.03 -8.89
N PRO A 1124 -25.12 -13.20 -10.19
CA PRO A 1124 -25.86 -14.36 -10.67
C PRO A 1124 -25.16 -15.68 -10.30
N TYR A 1125 -25.92 -16.76 -10.18
CA TYR A 1125 -25.40 -18.11 -9.96
C TYR A 1125 -26.02 -19.08 -10.95
N TYR A 1126 -25.38 -20.23 -11.11
CA TYR A 1126 -25.87 -21.33 -11.93
C TYR A 1126 -25.76 -22.61 -11.11
N PRO A 1127 -26.83 -23.41 -10.96
CA PRO A 1127 -26.82 -24.63 -10.16
C PRO A 1127 -26.12 -25.77 -10.91
N ILE A 1128 -24.81 -25.61 -11.12
CA ILE A 1128 -23.91 -26.48 -11.86
C ILE A 1128 -22.66 -26.65 -11.01
N ALA A 1129 -22.27 -27.88 -10.70
CA ALA A 1129 -20.98 -28.16 -10.07
C ALA A 1129 -20.21 -29.19 -10.87
N THR A 1130 -18.93 -28.91 -11.15
CA THR A 1130 -17.99 -29.88 -11.68
C THR A 1130 -16.64 -29.81 -10.94
N VAL A 1131 -15.99 -30.97 -10.80
CA VAL A 1131 -14.67 -31.07 -10.15
C VAL A 1131 -13.79 -32.10 -10.84
N ALA A 1132 -12.50 -31.81 -10.95
CA ALA A 1132 -11.47 -32.79 -11.29
C ALA A 1132 -10.55 -32.96 -10.07
N ALA A 1133 -10.69 -34.08 -9.34
CA ALA A 1133 -9.93 -34.37 -8.15
C ALA A 1133 -8.87 -35.45 -8.44
N ARG A 1134 -7.60 -35.06 -8.38
CA ARG A 1134 -6.47 -35.87 -8.84
C ARG A 1134 -5.36 -36.02 -7.79
N ASP A 1135 -4.84 -37.24 -7.63
CA ASP A 1135 -3.62 -37.56 -6.86
C ASP A 1135 -3.59 -37.10 -5.38
N ASN A 1136 -4.72 -36.61 -4.84
CA ASN A 1136 -4.83 -36.12 -3.46
C ASN A 1136 -4.66 -37.23 -2.43
N LEU A 1137 -4.14 -36.89 -1.26
CA LEU A 1137 -4.16 -37.74 -0.06
C LEU A 1137 -5.39 -37.40 0.79
N LEU A 1138 -6.29 -38.38 0.97
CA LEU A 1138 -7.49 -38.31 1.80
C LEU A 1138 -7.31 -39.17 3.04
N GLU A 1139 -7.21 -38.55 4.22
CA GLU A 1139 -6.89 -39.26 5.47
C GLU A 1139 -7.77 -38.82 6.65
N ASN A 1140 -8.36 -39.79 7.37
CA ASN A 1140 -9.11 -39.56 8.62
C ASN A 1140 -10.20 -38.45 8.60
N ASN A 1141 -10.69 -38.02 7.43
CA ASN A 1141 -11.83 -37.09 7.33
C ASN A 1141 -13.14 -37.84 7.65
N ARG A 1142 -14.22 -37.16 8.04
CA ARG A 1142 -15.52 -37.84 8.29
C ARG A 1142 -16.09 -38.51 7.03
N VAL A 1143 -15.76 -38.01 5.84
CA VAL A 1143 -15.96 -38.66 4.53
C VAL A 1143 -14.75 -38.35 3.64
N GLY A 1144 -14.29 -39.28 2.80
CA GLY A 1144 -13.30 -38.98 1.76
C GLY A 1144 -13.84 -38.03 0.67
N LEU A 1145 -14.69 -38.56 -0.22
CA LEU A 1145 -15.31 -37.81 -1.33
C LEU A 1145 -16.82 -37.68 -1.15
N MET A 1146 -17.41 -36.53 -1.49
CA MET A 1146 -18.86 -36.33 -1.46
C MET A 1146 -19.34 -35.50 -2.64
N THR A 1147 -20.45 -35.91 -3.25
CA THR A 1147 -21.17 -35.08 -4.25
C THR A 1147 -22.65 -34.97 -3.90
N ARG A 1148 -23.26 -33.78 -4.12
CA ARG A 1148 -24.71 -33.56 -3.98
C ARG A 1148 -25.21 -32.72 -5.16
N GLY A 1149 -25.76 -33.37 -6.17
CA GLY A 1149 -26.18 -32.73 -7.42
C GLY A 1149 -25.03 -32.23 -8.30
N ALA A 1150 -23.81 -32.76 -8.12
CA ALA A 1150 -22.72 -32.51 -9.06
C ALA A 1150 -23.10 -33.02 -10.46
N SER A 1151 -22.81 -32.23 -11.49
CA SER A 1151 -23.12 -32.59 -12.88
C SER A 1151 -22.06 -33.51 -13.47
N GLU A 1152 -20.79 -33.31 -13.10
CA GLU A 1152 -19.68 -34.19 -13.45
C GLU A 1152 -18.56 -34.11 -12.40
N ALA A 1153 -17.97 -35.25 -12.03
CA ALA A 1153 -16.78 -35.33 -11.20
C ALA A 1153 -15.79 -36.35 -11.78
N ILE A 1154 -14.53 -35.95 -11.93
CA ILE A 1154 -13.44 -36.83 -12.37
C ILE A 1154 -12.58 -37.16 -11.14
N PHE A 1155 -12.30 -38.45 -10.92
CA PHE A 1155 -11.44 -38.92 -9.84
C PHE A 1155 -10.32 -39.81 -10.38
N TYR A 1156 -9.06 -39.45 -10.13
CA TYR A 1156 -7.87 -40.20 -10.55
C TYR A 1156 -6.78 -40.17 -9.47
N GLY A 1157 -6.10 -41.28 -9.21
CA GLY A 1157 -4.90 -41.37 -8.35
C GLY A 1157 -5.09 -41.07 -6.85
N ASN A 1158 -6.26 -40.59 -6.42
CA ASN A 1158 -6.52 -40.18 -5.05
C ASN A 1158 -6.30 -41.34 -4.06
N LYS A 1159 -5.43 -41.12 -3.06
CA LYS A 1159 -5.00 -42.10 -2.06
C LYS A 1159 -5.87 -41.98 -0.82
N PHE A 1160 -6.45 -43.08 -0.36
CA PHE A 1160 -7.27 -43.13 0.84
C PHE A 1160 -6.50 -43.86 1.95
N ILE A 1161 -5.98 -43.12 2.94
CA ILE A 1161 -5.22 -43.67 4.08
C ILE A 1161 -6.07 -43.54 5.35
N ASP A 1162 -6.34 -44.65 6.04
CA ASP A 1162 -7.17 -44.69 7.26
C ASP A 1162 -8.49 -43.88 7.16
N GLN A 1163 -9.08 -43.82 5.97
CA GLN A 1163 -10.15 -42.88 5.61
C GLN A 1163 -11.54 -43.38 6.08
N LEU A 1164 -11.69 -43.48 7.40
CA LEU A 1164 -12.88 -43.95 8.12
C LEU A 1164 -13.69 -42.76 8.69
N PRO A 1165 -15.02 -42.89 8.87
CA PRO A 1165 -15.85 -44.09 8.67
C PRO A 1165 -16.35 -44.29 7.23
N ARG A 1166 -16.08 -43.37 6.29
CA ARG A 1166 -16.60 -43.43 4.91
C ARG A 1166 -15.57 -42.97 3.88
N TYR A 1167 -15.38 -43.78 2.84
CA TYR A 1167 -14.66 -43.37 1.64
C TYR A 1167 -15.46 -42.38 0.77
N VAL A 1168 -16.77 -42.61 0.62
CA VAL A 1168 -17.68 -41.72 -0.13
C VAL A 1168 -19.02 -41.46 0.56
N SER A 1169 -19.70 -40.38 0.17
CA SER A 1169 -21.06 -40.02 0.60
C SER A 1169 -21.81 -39.24 -0.49
N GLY A 1170 -23.07 -38.88 -0.22
CA GLY A 1170 -23.96 -38.21 -1.18
C GLY A 1170 -24.33 -39.11 -2.35
N ASP A 1171 -24.39 -38.56 -3.56
CA ASP A 1171 -24.79 -39.30 -4.77
C ASP A 1171 -23.87 -40.48 -5.10
N LEU A 1172 -22.58 -40.39 -4.74
CA LEU A 1172 -21.59 -41.46 -4.92
C LEU A 1172 -21.92 -42.73 -4.13
N LYS A 1173 -22.80 -42.66 -3.12
CA LYS A 1173 -23.05 -43.75 -2.16
C LYS A 1173 -23.52 -45.05 -2.81
N SER A 1174 -24.31 -45.00 -3.87
CA SER A 1174 -24.84 -46.18 -4.57
C SER A 1174 -23.77 -46.97 -5.31
N LEU A 1175 -22.75 -46.28 -5.83
CA LEU A 1175 -21.69 -46.86 -6.69
C LEU A 1175 -20.29 -46.71 -6.06
N GLY A 1176 -20.22 -46.48 -4.74
CA GLY A 1176 -19.01 -46.00 -4.07
C GLY A 1176 -17.80 -46.93 -4.15
N LEU A 1177 -18.01 -48.25 -4.25
CA LEU A 1177 -16.93 -49.21 -4.44
C LEU A 1177 -16.25 -49.04 -5.80
N ASP A 1178 -17.02 -48.87 -6.88
CA ASP A 1178 -16.49 -48.57 -8.20
C ASP A 1178 -15.80 -47.20 -8.24
N VAL A 1179 -16.38 -46.16 -7.64
CA VAL A 1179 -15.75 -44.83 -7.58
C VAL A 1179 -14.36 -44.91 -6.93
N VAL A 1180 -14.26 -45.53 -5.75
CA VAL A 1180 -13.00 -45.62 -5.00
C VAL A 1180 -11.98 -46.51 -5.71
N THR A 1181 -12.38 -47.71 -6.15
CA THR A 1181 -11.45 -48.68 -6.76
C THR A 1181 -10.97 -48.27 -8.15
N ARG A 1182 -11.78 -47.55 -8.94
CA ARG A 1182 -11.38 -47.00 -10.24
C ARG A 1182 -10.56 -45.72 -10.08
N SER A 1183 -10.92 -44.82 -9.14
CA SER A 1183 -10.12 -43.64 -8.79
C SER A 1183 -8.67 -44.01 -8.48
N MET A 1184 -8.44 -45.01 -7.63
CA MET A 1184 -7.10 -45.50 -7.26
C MET A 1184 -6.35 -46.28 -8.36
N LYS A 1185 -6.93 -46.46 -9.57
CA LYS A 1185 -6.35 -47.31 -10.63
C LYS A 1185 -6.42 -46.71 -12.03
N THR A 1186 -7.60 -46.71 -12.64
CA THR A 1186 -7.83 -46.36 -14.06
C THR A 1186 -8.31 -44.93 -14.24
N GLY A 1187 -8.65 -44.24 -13.15
CA GLY A 1187 -9.54 -43.08 -13.19
C GLY A 1187 -11.00 -43.46 -13.40
N VAL A 1188 -11.89 -42.57 -12.95
CA VAL A 1188 -13.34 -42.65 -13.17
C VAL A 1188 -13.94 -41.27 -13.39
N LEU A 1189 -14.76 -41.19 -14.43
CA LEU A 1189 -15.73 -40.13 -14.67
C LEU A 1189 -17.04 -40.53 -14.00
N VAL A 1190 -17.53 -39.71 -13.07
CA VAL A 1190 -18.89 -39.79 -12.52
C VAL A 1190 -19.69 -38.64 -13.14
N ARG A 1191 -20.75 -38.95 -13.89
CA ARG A 1191 -21.53 -37.97 -14.65
C ARG A 1191 -23.02 -38.14 -14.36
N SER A 1192 -23.78 -37.05 -14.23
CA SER A 1192 -25.24 -37.11 -14.13
C SER A 1192 -25.86 -37.64 -15.44
N VAL A 1193 -26.96 -38.38 -15.34
CA VAL A 1193 -27.74 -38.80 -16.54
C VAL A 1193 -28.40 -37.62 -17.26
N CYS A 1194 -28.46 -36.45 -16.63
CA CYS A 1194 -28.83 -35.19 -17.25
C CYS A 1194 -27.66 -34.20 -17.17
N LEU A 1195 -27.23 -33.66 -18.31
CA LEU A 1195 -26.18 -32.64 -18.38
C LEU A 1195 -26.78 -31.24 -18.53
N PRO A 1196 -26.35 -30.26 -17.71
CA PRO A 1196 -26.72 -28.86 -17.88
C PRO A 1196 -25.97 -28.25 -19.08
N ARG A 1197 -26.53 -27.19 -19.67
CA ARG A 1197 -25.76 -26.32 -20.58
C ARG A 1197 -24.99 -25.29 -19.76
N ILE A 1198 -23.65 -25.33 -19.79
CA ILE A 1198 -22.83 -24.39 -18.99
C ILE A 1198 -22.78 -23.00 -19.65
N PRO A 1199 -23.17 -21.92 -18.95
CA PRO A 1199 -23.21 -20.57 -19.50
C PRO A 1199 -21.83 -19.90 -19.40
N VAL A 1200 -20.93 -20.27 -20.30
CA VAL A 1200 -19.57 -19.68 -20.41
C VAL A 1200 -19.66 -18.22 -20.91
N LYS A 1201 -19.84 -17.28 -19.98
CA LYS A 1201 -19.82 -15.83 -20.23
C LYS A 1201 -18.41 -15.24 -20.36
N LYS A 1202 -17.45 -15.84 -19.68
CA LYS A 1202 -16.06 -15.38 -19.50
C LYS A 1202 -15.11 -16.50 -19.96
N GLN A 1203 -13.97 -16.17 -20.57
CA GLN A 1203 -12.98 -17.18 -20.93
C GLN A 1203 -12.08 -17.47 -19.72
N CYS A 1204 -11.97 -18.74 -19.35
CA CYS A 1204 -11.11 -19.21 -18.26
C CYS A 1204 -9.64 -19.13 -18.69
N ALA A 1205 -8.84 -18.23 -18.10
CA ALA A 1205 -7.44 -18.03 -18.48
C ALA A 1205 -6.57 -19.30 -18.30
N LEU A 1206 -6.84 -20.08 -17.25
CA LEU A 1206 -6.17 -21.37 -17.00
C LEU A 1206 -6.44 -22.35 -18.16
N ALA A 1207 -7.70 -22.48 -18.59
CA ALA A 1207 -8.08 -23.33 -19.72
C ALA A 1207 -7.56 -22.79 -21.07
N GLN A 1208 -7.55 -21.46 -21.26
CA GLN A 1208 -7.06 -20.81 -22.48
C GLN A 1208 -5.55 -21.04 -22.70
N ASN A 1209 -4.79 -21.16 -21.62
CA ASN A 1209 -3.35 -21.43 -21.65
C ASN A 1209 -3.01 -22.93 -21.56
N GLY A 1210 -4.01 -23.82 -21.48
CA GLY A 1210 -3.79 -25.27 -21.38
C GLY A 1210 -3.38 -25.78 -20.00
N ILE A 1211 -3.59 -24.98 -18.94
CA ILE A 1211 -3.22 -25.31 -17.56
C ILE A 1211 -4.15 -26.35 -16.96
N ILE A 1212 -5.46 -26.21 -17.15
CA ILE A 1212 -6.49 -27.12 -16.63
C ILE A 1212 -7.34 -27.67 -17.75
N ILE A 1213 -7.88 -28.87 -17.55
CA ILE A 1213 -8.85 -29.51 -18.48
C ILE A 1213 -10.24 -28.88 -18.25
N PRO A 1214 -10.83 -28.15 -19.21
CA PRO A 1214 -12.09 -27.48 -18.98
C PRO A 1214 -13.28 -28.37 -19.34
N GLN A 1215 -13.96 -28.87 -18.31
CA GLN A 1215 -15.18 -29.66 -18.45
C GLN A 1215 -16.28 -28.88 -19.18
N SER A 1216 -16.35 -27.56 -18.98
CA SER A 1216 -17.29 -26.66 -19.67
C SER A 1216 -17.08 -26.50 -21.18
N LEU A 1217 -15.94 -26.94 -21.73
CA LEU A 1217 -15.70 -26.95 -23.18
C LEU A 1217 -16.04 -28.28 -23.85
N GLN A 1218 -16.31 -29.35 -23.09
CA GLN A 1218 -16.66 -30.66 -23.67
C GLN A 1218 -17.95 -30.58 -24.52
N PRO A 1219 -18.06 -31.35 -25.61
CA PRO A 1219 -19.25 -31.35 -26.48
C PRO A 1219 -20.58 -31.58 -25.75
N GLU A 1220 -20.60 -32.43 -24.72
CA GLU A 1220 -21.83 -32.88 -24.07
C GLU A 1220 -22.50 -31.79 -23.20
N PHE A 1221 -21.73 -30.85 -22.66
CA PHE A 1221 -22.24 -29.64 -21.99
C PHE A 1221 -22.68 -28.53 -22.97
N ARG A 1222 -22.52 -28.77 -24.29
CA ARG A 1222 -22.69 -27.78 -25.37
C ARG A 1222 -23.67 -28.22 -26.47
N ALA A 1223 -23.97 -29.52 -26.55
CA ALA A 1223 -24.89 -30.10 -27.53
C ALA A 1223 -26.32 -29.56 -27.39
N ASP A 1224 -27.11 -29.64 -28.47
CA ASP A 1224 -28.51 -29.16 -28.49
C ASP A 1224 -29.43 -29.92 -27.51
N GLY A 1225 -29.02 -31.10 -27.03
CA GLY A 1225 -29.70 -31.86 -25.98
C GLY A 1225 -29.31 -31.48 -24.54
N ALA A 1226 -28.37 -30.54 -24.32
CA ALA A 1226 -27.97 -30.11 -22.98
C ALA A 1226 -29.05 -29.23 -22.33
N SER A 1227 -29.38 -29.52 -21.07
CA SER A 1227 -30.49 -28.90 -20.34
C SER A 1227 -30.25 -27.42 -20.07
N THR A 1228 -31.11 -26.56 -20.63
CA THR A 1228 -31.11 -25.11 -20.41
C THR A 1228 -31.67 -24.70 -19.04
N ASN A 1229 -32.40 -25.59 -18.36
CA ASN A 1229 -32.83 -25.47 -16.96
C ASN A 1229 -31.88 -26.19 -15.98
N TYR A 1230 -30.63 -26.41 -16.37
CA TYR A 1230 -29.56 -26.96 -15.52
C TYR A 1230 -29.90 -28.29 -14.81
N CYS A 1231 -30.79 -29.09 -15.39
CA CYS A 1231 -31.32 -30.36 -14.86
C CYS A 1231 -32.11 -30.28 -13.54
N ILE A 1232 -32.46 -29.08 -13.04
CA ILE A 1232 -33.13 -28.91 -11.75
C ILE A 1232 -34.59 -29.41 -11.74
N ASP A 1233 -35.25 -29.46 -12.91
CA ASP A 1233 -36.59 -30.05 -13.07
C ASP A 1233 -36.55 -31.47 -13.68
N ALA A 1234 -35.35 -32.01 -13.96
CA ALA A 1234 -35.19 -33.33 -14.55
C ALA A 1234 -35.40 -34.42 -13.49
N ALA A 1235 -36.63 -34.92 -13.36
CA ALA A 1235 -37.00 -35.93 -12.36
C ALA A 1235 -36.06 -37.15 -12.40
N GLY A 1236 -35.50 -37.50 -11.23
CA GLY A 1236 -34.50 -38.56 -11.08
C GLY A 1236 -33.04 -38.11 -11.24
N SER A 1237 -32.78 -36.88 -11.71
CA SER A 1237 -31.42 -36.34 -11.74
C SER A 1237 -30.90 -36.01 -10.32
N PRO A 1238 -29.59 -36.16 -10.06
CA PRO A 1238 -28.94 -35.64 -8.87
C PRO A 1238 -29.19 -34.14 -8.67
N GLN A 1239 -29.20 -33.36 -9.76
CA GLN A 1239 -29.42 -31.91 -9.70
C GLN A 1239 -30.81 -31.57 -9.17
N SER A 1240 -31.85 -32.25 -9.66
CA SER A 1240 -33.23 -32.03 -9.24
C SER A 1240 -33.45 -32.40 -7.77
N ALA A 1241 -32.84 -33.49 -7.31
CA ALA A 1241 -32.87 -33.88 -5.89
C ALA A 1241 -32.13 -32.87 -4.98
N ALA A 1242 -30.97 -32.35 -5.42
CA ALA A 1242 -30.19 -31.39 -4.64
C ALA A 1242 -30.82 -29.98 -4.58
N PHE A 1243 -31.45 -29.53 -5.67
CA PHE A 1243 -32.00 -28.18 -5.80
C PHE A 1243 -33.41 -28.03 -5.17
N ASN A 1244 -34.15 -29.13 -5.03
CA ASN A 1244 -35.51 -29.17 -4.49
C ASN A 1244 -35.62 -30.01 -3.20
N ALA A 1245 -34.54 -30.12 -2.43
CA ALA A 1245 -34.53 -30.82 -1.14
C ALA A 1245 -35.59 -30.25 -0.18
N GLN A 1246 -36.21 -31.10 0.63
CA GLN A 1246 -37.21 -30.65 1.60
C GLN A 1246 -36.54 -29.95 2.79
N GLN A 1247 -37.24 -28.98 3.40
CA GLN A 1247 -36.71 -28.24 4.56
C GLN A 1247 -36.41 -29.18 5.73
N GLY A 1248 -35.13 -29.49 5.95
CA GLY A 1248 -34.65 -30.30 7.08
C GLY A 1248 -33.68 -31.45 6.74
N GLU A 1249 -33.32 -31.65 5.47
CA GLU A 1249 -32.27 -32.61 5.04
C GLU A 1249 -30.86 -32.00 4.93
#